data_AF-A0AB33BGP9-F1
#
_entry.id   AF-A0AB33BGP9-F1
#
_cell.length_a   1.000
_cell.length_b   1.000
_cell.length_c   1.000
_cell.angle_alpha   90.00
_cell.angle_beta   90.00
_cell.angle_gamma   90.00
#
_symmetry.space_group_name_H-M   'P 1'
#
loop_
_entity.id
_entity.type
_entity.pdbx_description
1 polymer ?
#
loop_
_entity_poly.entity_id
_entity_poly.type
_entity_poly.pdbx_seq_one_letter_code
_entity_poly.pdbx_strand_id
1 'polypeptide(L)'
;MAISQEVYASLNILYASQAPSASDISLWQTNPSLTSLSWEETVLVFANSDAAKETYPLLAAPGAATDATRKQYVLEVFNNAYGLQEADLDPAEIDYWVEWLSLTNSDGSPADSDGNGIPNILDFPIVLNQFQPPAIQQALLNRAEVALDFAQQFFQAGIATFDQALYDASWNVISTVTADPASVTAAELLTAQAVKDTIGGGTGTTFTLLDNGAVLTAAANSKVAPEGKFLSTANDKVSALTFLNGSFIQDPSTSDNDVLTAQIVGFVGPNIENIETIQFSGAAGASVALVGISKAKQVQVVKGDLTIIDANNYAIDLVAGYASNLTLQETVGGKDLTVNLKGTTAGASITADLFDKSKVNLVVKADSVLSNADTTKDTLSLDQTESNFVITGDKNLTIDGNITLVDGTNRLDATDFTGKLTLNLGKNSFIKQIVGGKSDDTFTLTADNNQIDGVALNGNNGNDTLTVKVGASAAALDKVTNVETIIFKEATVADTTITTVDTLVGNGATLTVDASSFTTKSLTFKGAAETNGSFKITGGAKADDLTGGDRADTLTGGGGLDNLTGGLGNDQFVLNQATAGNDVTITDFNIIAGNNDIFALSNAAFAGAPAVGAALTVSAVAGATNSANTILVDTFANLTVDQTATGLVRFGYDTTNNKLFYDADGNFSAGRILIANSANALSLALGLNASNFTIVA
;
A
#
# COMPACT_ATOMS: atom_id res chain seq x y z
N MET A 1 -52.84 13.32 19.81
CA MET A 1 -52.54 11.91 19.48
C MET A 1 -51.29 11.92 18.62
N ALA A 2 -50.28 11.07 18.89
CA ALA A 2 -49.14 10.99 17.97
C ALA A 2 -49.63 10.32 16.66
N ILE A 3 -49.63 11.08 15.56
CA ILE A 3 -49.90 10.53 14.23
C ILE A 3 -48.67 9.74 13.77
N SER A 4 -48.88 8.62 13.09
CA SER A 4 -47.77 7.86 12.52
C SER A 4 -47.15 8.63 11.34
N GLN A 5 -45.94 8.25 10.94
CA GLN A 5 -45.27 8.85 9.78
C GLN A 5 -46.06 8.62 8.48
N GLU A 6 -46.77 7.49 8.35
CA GLU A 6 -47.59 7.16 7.18
C GLU A 6 -48.81 8.07 7.09
N VAL A 7 -49.45 8.35 8.25
CA VAL A 7 -50.55 9.31 8.34
C VAL A 7 -50.05 10.72 8.03
N TYR A 8 -48.89 11.11 8.57
CA TYR A 8 -48.28 12.41 8.29
C TYR A 8 -47.96 12.60 6.80
N ALA A 9 -47.34 11.61 6.16
CA ALA A 9 -47.04 11.62 4.73
C ALA A 9 -48.34 11.69 3.90
N SER A 10 -49.36 10.93 4.26
CA SER A 10 -50.66 10.96 3.58
C SER A 10 -51.33 12.34 3.67
N LEU A 11 -51.29 12.98 4.85
CA LEU A 11 -51.81 14.34 5.04
C LEU A 11 -51.02 15.36 4.21
N ASN A 12 -49.69 15.22 4.13
CA ASN A 12 -48.83 16.11 3.33
C ASN A 12 -49.10 15.95 1.82
N ILE A 13 -49.36 14.73 1.35
CA ILE A 13 -49.80 14.49 -0.03
C ILE A 13 -51.18 15.09 -0.28
N LEU A 14 -52.15 14.79 0.58
CA LEU A 14 -53.53 15.24 0.42
C LEU A 14 -53.66 16.76 0.41
N TYR A 15 -52.89 17.45 1.25
CA TYR A 15 -53.00 18.90 1.40
C TYR A 15 -51.95 19.68 0.63
N ALA A 16 -50.72 19.19 0.47
CA ALA A 16 -49.60 19.98 -0.05
C ALA A 16 -48.88 19.34 -1.26
N SER A 17 -49.28 18.14 -1.70
CA SER A 17 -48.71 17.47 -2.87
C SER A 17 -47.18 17.38 -2.84
N GLN A 18 -46.60 16.97 -1.71
CA GLN A 18 -45.15 16.85 -1.53
C GLN A 18 -44.79 15.79 -0.48
N ALA A 19 -43.54 15.31 -0.50
CA ALA A 19 -43.00 14.51 0.58
C ALA A 19 -42.73 15.36 1.82
N PRO A 20 -42.89 14.82 3.05
CA PRO A 20 -42.29 15.43 4.23
C PRO A 20 -40.76 15.28 4.23
N SER A 21 -40.03 16.21 4.84
CA SER A 21 -38.62 15.97 5.19
C SER A 21 -38.50 15.15 6.49
N ALA A 22 -37.32 14.57 6.76
CA ALA A 22 -37.08 13.85 8.02
C ALA A 22 -37.20 14.77 9.25
N SER A 23 -36.80 16.03 9.11
CA SER A 23 -37.01 17.07 10.11
C SER A 23 -38.50 17.34 10.36
N ASP A 24 -39.34 17.34 9.33
CA ASP A 24 -40.78 17.55 9.48
C ASP A 24 -41.45 16.37 10.20
N ILE A 25 -41.12 15.14 9.81
CA ILE A 25 -41.60 13.93 10.49
C ILE A 25 -41.22 13.97 11.97
N SER A 26 -39.95 14.27 12.26
CA SER A 26 -39.44 14.37 13.63
C SER A 26 -40.16 15.46 14.43
N LEU A 27 -40.42 16.62 13.82
CA LEU A 27 -41.16 17.72 14.44
C LEU A 27 -42.56 17.27 14.86
N TRP A 28 -43.29 16.58 13.99
CA TRP A 28 -44.64 16.09 14.26
C TRP A 28 -44.71 14.95 15.28
N GLN A 29 -43.66 14.15 15.40
CA GLN A 29 -43.59 13.05 16.36
C GLN A 29 -43.11 13.49 17.75
N THR A 30 -42.34 14.58 17.86
CA THR A 30 -41.67 14.94 19.11
C THR A 30 -42.13 16.24 19.74
N ASN A 31 -42.74 17.16 18.97
CA ASN A 31 -43.17 18.45 19.51
C ASN A 31 -44.44 18.31 20.37
N PRO A 32 -44.41 18.68 21.67
CA PRO A 32 -45.58 18.58 22.54
C PRO A 32 -46.81 19.35 22.06
N SER A 33 -46.63 20.47 21.34
CA SER A 33 -47.74 21.27 20.82
C SER A 33 -48.45 20.63 19.62
N LEU A 34 -47.80 19.70 18.93
CA LEU A 34 -48.37 18.96 17.79
C LEU A 34 -48.90 17.59 18.24
N THR A 35 -48.16 16.88 19.07
CA THR A 35 -48.54 15.54 19.56
C THR A 35 -49.77 15.54 20.47
N SER A 36 -50.13 16.68 21.05
CA SER A 36 -51.32 16.86 21.90
C SER A 36 -52.60 17.19 21.13
N LEU A 37 -52.52 17.53 19.84
CA LEU A 37 -53.68 17.88 19.02
C LEU A 37 -54.68 16.72 18.88
N SER A 38 -55.96 17.05 18.77
CA SER A 38 -57.01 16.15 18.29
C SER A 38 -56.81 15.83 16.80
N TRP A 39 -57.57 14.87 16.27
CA TRP A 39 -57.55 14.57 14.84
C TRP A 39 -58.01 15.79 14.04
N GLU A 40 -59.08 16.43 14.49
CA GLU A 40 -59.69 17.58 13.85
C GLU A 40 -58.76 18.81 13.87
N GLU A 41 -58.10 19.05 15.01
CA GLU A 41 -57.08 20.08 15.13
C GLU A 41 -55.88 19.81 14.21
N THR A 42 -55.50 18.54 14.02
CA THR A 42 -54.43 18.15 13.10
C THR A 42 -54.80 18.44 11.66
N VAL A 43 -56.00 18.04 11.22
CA VAL A 43 -56.51 18.33 9.87
C VAL A 43 -56.50 19.84 9.61
N LEU A 44 -56.97 20.65 10.57
CA LEU A 44 -56.96 22.10 10.46
C LEU A 44 -55.55 22.69 10.30
N VAL A 45 -54.52 22.12 10.95
CA VAL A 45 -53.14 22.58 10.77
C VAL A 45 -52.68 22.40 9.33
N PHE A 46 -52.96 21.24 8.72
CA PHE A 46 -52.60 20.98 7.32
C PHE A 46 -53.42 21.82 6.34
N ALA A 47 -54.75 21.84 6.49
CA ALA A 47 -55.65 22.57 5.61
C ALA A 47 -55.39 24.09 5.60
N ASN A 48 -54.87 24.63 6.71
CA ASN A 48 -54.50 26.05 6.81
C ASN A 48 -53.04 26.37 6.50
N SER A 49 -52.22 25.37 6.18
CA SER A 49 -50.81 25.59 5.83
C SER A 49 -50.66 26.42 4.55
N ASP A 50 -49.54 27.13 4.42
CA ASP A 50 -49.26 27.92 3.22
C ASP A 50 -49.12 27.01 1.99
N ALA A 51 -48.47 25.84 2.16
CA ALA A 51 -48.36 24.84 1.11
C ALA A 51 -49.75 24.37 0.64
N ALA A 52 -50.70 24.13 1.55
CA ALA A 52 -52.04 23.71 1.14
C ALA A 52 -52.82 24.78 0.37
N LYS A 53 -52.64 26.05 0.73
CA LYS A 53 -53.25 27.19 0.02
C LYS A 53 -52.61 27.42 -1.35
N GLU A 54 -51.34 27.05 -1.51
CA GLU A 54 -50.64 27.07 -2.78
C GLU A 54 -51.08 25.93 -3.70
N THR A 55 -51.16 24.71 -3.16
CA THR A 55 -51.63 23.53 -3.89
C THR A 55 -53.10 23.68 -4.31
N TYR A 56 -53.95 24.21 -3.43
CA TYR A 56 -55.39 24.35 -3.66
C TYR A 56 -55.86 25.78 -3.43
N PRO A 57 -56.01 26.59 -4.49
CA PRO A 57 -56.39 27.99 -4.39
C PRO A 57 -57.72 28.24 -3.64
N LEU A 58 -58.63 27.26 -3.64
CA LEU A 58 -59.91 27.36 -2.91
C LEU A 58 -59.71 27.42 -1.38
N LEU A 59 -58.66 26.79 -0.84
CA LEU A 59 -58.32 26.87 0.59
C LEU A 59 -57.81 28.27 0.99
N ALA A 60 -57.21 29.01 0.06
CA ALA A 60 -56.78 30.38 0.30
C ALA A 60 -57.95 31.38 0.38
N ALA A 61 -59.04 31.11 -0.34
CA ALA A 61 -60.22 31.98 -0.40
C ALA A 61 -61.56 31.19 -0.39
N PRO A 62 -61.93 30.50 0.71
CA PRO A 62 -63.12 29.65 0.77
C PRO A 62 -64.42 30.40 0.48
N GLY A 63 -64.48 31.69 0.83
CA GLY A 63 -65.64 32.55 0.60
C GLY A 63 -65.86 32.99 -0.86
N ALA A 64 -64.94 32.68 -1.76
CA ALA A 64 -65.04 32.97 -3.21
C ALA A 64 -65.48 31.74 -4.03
N ALA A 65 -66.01 30.70 -3.38
CA ALA A 65 -66.39 29.45 -4.01
C ALA A 65 -67.52 29.62 -5.05
N THR A 66 -67.26 29.15 -6.26
CA THR A 66 -68.25 28.94 -7.34
C THR A 66 -68.26 27.45 -7.68
N ASP A 67 -69.27 26.97 -8.39
CA ASP A 67 -69.29 25.56 -8.82
C ASP A 67 -68.06 25.21 -9.67
N ALA A 68 -67.54 26.16 -10.45
CA ALA A 68 -66.32 25.97 -11.22
C ALA A 68 -65.08 25.81 -10.34
N THR A 69 -64.91 26.64 -9.30
CA THR A 69 -63.74 26.54 -8.41
C THR A 69 -63.83 25.34 -7.47
N ARG A 70 -65.04 24.93 -7.05
CA ARG A 70 -65.26 23.67 -6.33
C ARG A 70 -64.94 22.47 -7.21
N LYS A 71 -65.42 22.45 -8.46
CA LYS A 71 -65.11 21.36 -9.41
C LYS A 71 -63.61 21.24 -9.63
N GLN A 72 -62.91 22.36 -9.82
CA GLN A 72 -61.46 22.35 -9.94
C GLN A 72 -60.81 21.74 -8.69
N TYR A 73 -61.21 22.17 -7.48
CA TYR A 73 -60.69 21.62 -6.24
C TYR A 73 -60.93 20.10 -6.10
N VAL A 74 -62.13 19.62 -6.46
CA VAL A 74 -62.45 18.18 -6.50
C VAL A 74 -61.45 17.44 -7.40
N LEU A 75 -61.27 17.92 -8.64
CA LEU A 75 -60.36 17.29 -9.60
C LEU A 75 -58.90 17.32 -9.17
N GLU A 76 -58.45 18.44 -8.59
CA GLU A 76 -57.08 18.58 -8.07
C GLU A 76 -56.83 17.58 -6.95
N VAL A 77 -57.76 17.42 -5.99
CA VAL A 77 -57.61 16.45 -4.90
C VAL A 77 -57.63 15.01 -5.44
N PHE A 78 -58.50 14.66 -6.39
CA PHE A 78 -58.48 13.33 -7.02
C PHE A 78 -57.15 13.02 -7.71
N ASN A 79 -56.62 14.00 -8.47
CA ASN A 79 -55.35 13.83 -9.16
C ASN A 79 -54.17 13.76 -8.17
N ASN A 80 -54.16 14.62 -7.14
CA ASN A 80 -53.06 14.69 -6.19
C ASN A 80 -53.06 13.52 -5.20
N ALA A 81 -54.23 12.99 -4.84
CA ALA A 81 -54.33 11.82 -3.97
C ALA A 81 -54.13 10.49 -4.73
N TYR A 82 -54.68 10.37 -5.95
CA TYR A 82 -54.81 9.07 -6.63
C TYR A 82 -54.28 9.02 -8.07
N GLY A 83 -53.93 10.16 -8.66
CA GLY A 83 -53.49 10.25 -10.05
C GLY A 83 -54.61 10.12 -11.07
N LEU A 84 -55.86 10.32 -10.65
CA LEU A 84 -57.05 10.23 -11.49
C LEU A 84 -57.37 11.60 -12.09
N GLN A 85 -57.53 11.65 -13.41
CA GLN A 85 -57.95 12.84 -14.13
C GLN A 85 -59.48 12.86 -14.30
N GLU A 86 -60.05 13.99 -14.74
CA GLU A 86 -61.51 14.10 -14.94
C GLU A 86 -62.09 12.99 -15.83
N ALA A 87 -61.32 12.52 -16.82
CA ALA A 87 -61.73 11.43 -17.71
C ALA A 87 -61.82 10.04 -17.05
N ASP A 88 -61.17 9.87 -15.89
CA ASP A 88 -61.13 8.62 -15.14
C ASP A 88 -62.25 8.53 -14.09
N LEU A 89 -62.98 9.63 -13.87
CA LEU A 89 -63.98 9.79 -12.80
C LEU A 89 -65.41 9.71 -13.35
N ASP A 90 -66.35 9.23 -12.52
CA ASP A 90 -67.77 9.31 -12.84
C ASP A 90 -68.23 10.78 -12.73
N PRO A 91 -68.80 11.38 -13.78
CA PRO A 91 -69.35 12.74 -13.70
C PRO A 91 -70.34 12.93 -12.56
N ALA A 92 -71.12 11.89 -12.19
CA ALA A 92 -72.07 11.96 -11.09
C ALA A 92 -71.37 12.07 -9.71
N GLU A 93 -70.17 11.48 -9.56
CA GLU A 93 -69.37 11.61 -8.34
C GLU A 93 -68.80 13.02 -8.21
N ILE A 94 -68.32 13.60 -9.33
CA ILE A 94 -67.85 14.99 -9.34
C ILE A 94 -68.98 15.94 -8.94
N ASP A 95 -70.16 15.79 -9.56
CA ASP A 95 -71.33 16.63 -9.27
C ASP A 95 -71.77 16.49 -7.80
N TYR A 96 -71.75 15.28 -7.25
CA TYR A 96 -72.03 15.03 -5.83
C TYR A 96 -71.08 15.81 -4.91
N TRP A 97 -69.77 15.74 -5.15
CA TRP A 97 -68.80 16.45 -4.33
C TRP A 97 -68.86 17.97 -4.48
N VAL A 98 -69.16 18.47 -5.68
CA VAL A 98 -69.40 19.91 -5.91
C VAL A 98 -70.62 20.39 -5.14
N GLU A 99 -71.72 19.62 -5.16
CA GLU A 99 -72.92 19.93 -4.37
C GLU A 99 -72.62 19.87 -2.86
N TRP A 100 -71.91 18.84 -2.40
CA TRP A 100 -71.52 18.68 -1.01
C TRP A 100 -70.66 19.86 -0.50
N LEU A 101 -69.70 20.32 -1.31
CA LEU A 101 -68.89 21.52 -1.04
C LEU A 101 -69.68 22.84 -1.13
N SER A 102 -70.89 22.83 -1.69
CA SER A 102 -71.76 24.01 -1.81
C SER A 102 -72.69 24.22 -0.61
N LEU A 103 -72.83 23.20 0.24
CA LEU A 103 -73.68 23.26 1.42
C LEU A 103 -73.22 24.38 2.36
N THR A 104 -74.20 25.12 2.90
CA THR A 104 -73.96 26.22 3.85
C THR A 104 -74.82 26.05 5.09
N ASN A 105 -74.29 26.52 6.21
CA ASN A 105 -75.07 26.67 7.44
C ASN A 105 -76.09 27.80 7.28
N SER A 106 -77.04 27.89 8.21
CA SER A 106 -78.07 28.94 8.21
C SER A 106 -77.52 30.37 8.25
N ASP A 107 -76.25 30.55 8.63
CA ASP A 107 -75.54 31.84 8.67
C ASP A 107 -74.74 32.14 7.40
N GLY A 108 -74.77 31.25 6.40
CA GLY A 108 -74.05 31.39 5.13
C GLY A 108 -72.57 30.96 5.18
N SER A 109 -72.07 30.49 6.32
CA SER A 109 -70.75 29.85 6.41
C SER A 109 -70.75 28.49 5.70
N PRO A 110 -69.61 28.00 5.18
CA PRO A 110 -69.53 26.66 4.62
C PRO A 110 -69.97 25.63 5.66
N ALA A 111 -70.81 24.67 5.24
CA ALA A 111 -71.34 23.65 6.14
C ALA A 111 -70.23 22.76 6.70
N ASP A 112 -70.52 22.16 7.85
CA ASP A 112 -69.81 21.02 8.43
C ASP A 112 -70.79 19.84 8.41
N SER A 113 -70.68 19.00 7.38
CA SER A 113 -71.71 18.00 7.07
C SER A 113 -71.55 16.68 7.80
N ASP A 114 -70.37 16.39 8.33
CA ASP A 114 -70.10 15.22 9.16
C ASP A 114 -70.12 15.53 10.67
N GLY A 115 -70.18 16.82 11.03
CA GLY A 115 -70.41 17.31 12.39
C GLY A 115 -69.17 17.28 13.26
N ASN A 116 -67.98 17.30 12.65
CA ASN A 116 -66.69 17.17 13.34
C ASN A 116 -66.08 18.54 13.74
N GLY A 117 -66.72 19.65 13.36
CA GLY A 117 -66.28 21.02 13.65
C GLY A 117 -65.40 21.63 12.56
N ILE A 118 -65.19 20.96 11.43
CA ILE A 118 -64.39 21.43 10.30
C ILE A 118 -65.30 21.74 9.12
N PRO A 119 -65.19 22.93 8.50
CA PRO A 119 -65.94 23.24 7.28
C PRO A 119 -65.60 22.27 6.15
N ASN A 120 -66.62 21.84 5.39
CA ASN A 120 -66.53 20.92 4.26
C ASN A 120 -65.34 21.22 3.33
N ILE A 121 -65.09 22.49 3.00
CA ILE A 121 -64.00 22.92 2.12
C ILE A 121 -62.62 22.55 2.69
N LEU A 122 -62.42 22.66 4.00
CA LEU A 122 -61.13 22.35 4.63
C LEU A 122 -60.96 20.84 4.85
N ASP A 123 -62.04 20.12 5.10
CA ASP A 123 -62.01 18.67 5.40
C ASP A 123 -62.11 17.76 4.17
N PHE A 124 -62.45 18.34 3.02
CA PHE A 124 -62.77 17.59 1.81
C PHE A 124 -61.71 16.55 1.39
N PRO A 125 -60.38 16.81 1.42
CA PRO A 125 -59.40 15.78 1.06
C PRO A 125 -59.47 14.53 1.95
N ILE A 126 -59.79 14.70 3.23
CA ILE A 126 -59.96 13.60 4.20
C ILE A 126 -61.27 12.88 3.93
N VAL A 127 -62.37 13.61 3.86
CA VAL A 127 -63.71 13.04 3.62
C VAL A 127 -63.72 12.29 2.30
N LEU A 128 -63.19 12.88 1.23
CA LEU A 128 -63.08 12.21 -0.06
C LEU A 128 -62.40 10.85 0.08
N ASN A 129 -61.22 10.81 0.71
CA ASN A 129 -60.46 9.58 0.90
C ASN A 129 -61.22 8.53 1.72
N GLN A 130 -61.95 8.93 2.77
CA GLN A 130 -62.76 8.00 3.57
C GLN A 130 -63.88 7.33 2.75
N PHE A 131 -64.41 8.02 1.73
CA PHE A 131 -65.48 7.51 0.87
C PHE A 131 -64.97 6.70 -0.33
N GLN A 132 -63.68 6.77 -0.66
CA GLN A 132 -63.10 6.01 -1.77
C GLN A 132 -63.01 4.50 -1.48
N PRO A 133 -63.21 3.63 -2.49
CA PRO A 133 -63.00 2.20 -2.32
C PRO A 133 -61.53 1.88 -2.03
N PRO A 134 -61.23 0.75 -1.35
CA PRO A 134 -59.86 0.37 -1.00
C PRO A 134 -58.88 0.33 -2.19
N ALA A 135 -59.37 0.01 -3.39
CA ALA A 135 -58.56 -0.01 -4.60
C ALA A 135 -58.04 1.39 -5.02
N ILE A 136 -58.82 2.45 -4.77
CA ILE A 136 -58.41 3.84 -5.04
C ILE A 136 -57.54 4.36 -3.89
N GLN A 137 -57.92 4.07 -2.64
CA GLN A 137 -57.12 4.41 -1.45
C GLN A 137 -55.69 3.84 -1.52
N GLN A 138 -55.50 2.70 -2.19
CA GLN A 138 -54.18 2.10 -2.38
C GLN A 138 -53.20 3.05 -3.10
N ALA A 139 -53.66 3.90 -4.02
CA ALA A 139 -52.78 4.87 -4.69
C ALA A 139 -52.21 5.89 -3.70
N LEU A 140 -53.02 6.38 -2.75
CA LEU A 140 -52.56 7.29 -1.70
C LEU A 140 -51.57 6.61 -0.75
N LEU A 141 -51.83 5.36 -0.38
CA LEU A 141 -50.92 4.57 0.47
C LEU A 141 -49.57 4.35 -0.22
N ASN A 142 -49.59 3.96 -1.50
CA ASN A 142 -48.38 3.81 -2.32
C ASN A 142 -47.61 5.13 -2.44
N ARG A 143 -48.31 6.26 -2.62
CA ARG A 143 -47.68 7.60 -2.65
C ARG A 143 -47.04 7.95 -1.30
N ALA A 144 -47.70 7.64 -0.19
CA ALA A 144 -47.17 7.86 1.15
C ALA A 144 -45.93 6.99 1.42
N GLU A 145 -45.91 5.75 0.95
CA GLU A 145 -44.74 4.86 1.00
C GLU A 145 -43.54 5.48 0.26
N VAL A 146 -43.73 5.90 -0.98
CA VAL A 146 -42.68 6.55 -1.79
C VAL A 146 -42.23 7.88 -1.18
N ALA A 147 -43.14 8.66 -0.60
CA ALA A 147 -42.81 9.91 0.07
C ALA A 147 -41.92 9.68 1.31
N LEU A 148 -42.20 8.63 2.09
CA LEU A 148 -41.38 8.25 3.24
C LEU A 148 -40.03 7.67 2.82
N ASP A 149 -39.99 6.86 1.77
CA ASP A 149 -38.74 6.39 1.16
C ASP A 149 -37.88 7.58 0.70
N PHE A 150 -38.47 8.56 0.03
CA PHE A 150 -37.80 9.81 -0.37
C PHE A 150 -37.18 10.54 0.83
N ALA A 151 -37.97 10.79 1.87
CA ALA A 151 -37.48 11.41 3.10
C ALA A 151 -36.32 10.62 3.74
N GLN A 152 -36.46 9.29 3.78
CA GLN A 152 -35.49 8.40 4.41
C GLN A 152 -34.17 8.33 3.63
N GLN A 153 -34.20 8.23 2.30
CA GLN A 153 -32.99 8.15 1.49
C GLN A 153 -32.20 9.47 1.55
N PHE A 154 -32.87 10.62 1.51
CA PHE A 154 -32.22 11.92 1.68
C PHE A 154 -31.62 12.11 3.09
N PHE A 155 -32.31 11.65 4.13
CA PHE A 155 -31.77 11.67 5.49
C PHE A 155 -30.51 10.81 5.63
N GLN A 156 -30.49 9.61 5.03
CA GLN A 156 -29.29 8.77 4.98
C GLN A 156 -28.13 9.42 4.22
N ALA A 157 -28.45 10.27 3.24
CA ALA A 157 -27.50 11.08 2.51
C ALA A 157 -27.07 12.37 3.25
N GLY A 158 -27.53 12.57 4.49
CA GLY A 158 -27.16 13.70 5.34
C GLY A 158 -28.04 14.94 5.19
N ILE A 159 -29.13 14.86 4.43
CA ILE A 159 -30.06 15.96 4.17
C ILE A 159 -31.35 15.72 4.95
N ALA A 160 -31.48 16.36 6.11
CA ALA A 160 -32.63 16.18 7.01
C ALA A 160 -33.81 17.13 6.73
N THR A 161 -33.53 18.31 6.15
CA THR A 161 -34.53 19.35 5.87
C THR A 161 -34.56 19.63 4.37
N PHE A 162 -35.75 19.78 3.81
CA PHE A 162 -35.93 20.10 2.39
C PHE A 162 -36.09 21.60 2.17
N ASP A 163 -35.51 22.08 1.07
CA ASP A 163 -35.84 23.37 0.48
C ASP A 163 -36.91 23.20 -0.60
N GLN A 164 -37.33 24.29 -1.24
CA GLN A 164 -38.38 24.24 -2.26
C GLN A 164 -38.01 23.33 -3.44
N ALA A 165 -36.74 23.29 -3.85
CA ALA A 165 -36.31 22.46 -4.97
C ALA A 165 -36.45 20.97 -4.65
N LEU A 166 -36.15 20.57 -3.41
CA LEU A 166 -36.34 19.19 -2.95
C LEU A 166 -37.81 18.83 -2.75
N TYR A 167 -38.66 19.76 -2.30
CA TYR A 167 -40.12 19.55 -2.28
C TYR A 167 -40.67 19.33 -3.69
N ASP A 168 -40.29 20.17 -4.66
CA ASP A 168 -40.71 20.04 -6.05
C ASP A 168 -40.21 18.72 -6.67
N ALA A 169 -38.95 18.35 -6.39
CA ALA A 169 -38.38 17.07 -6.82
C ALA A 169 -39.13 15.88 -6.22
N SER A 170 -39.52 15.96 -4.95
CA SER A 170 -40.31 14.92 -4.29
C SER A 170 -41.66 14.72 -4.99
N TRP A 171 -42.31 15.81 -5.40
CA TRP A 171 -43.60 15.72 -6.10
C TRP A 171 -43.46 15.14 -7.51
N ASN A 172 -42.39 15.47 -8.23
CA ASN A 172 -42.09 14.88 -9.52
C ASN A 172 -41.93 13.35 -9.44
N VAL A 173 -41.48 12.82 -8.30
CA VAL A 173 -41.42 11.37 -8.04
C VAL A 173 -42.80 10.84 -7.64
N ILE A 174 -43.42 11.41 -6.60
CA ILE A 174 -44.68 10.93 -6.01
C ILE A 174 -45.83 10.95 -7.02
N SER A 175 -45.92 11.96 -7.87
CA SER A 175 -46.99 12.10 -8.86
C SER A 175 -47.01 10.98 -9.92
N THR A 176 -45.91 10.24 -10.07
CA THR A 176 -45.83 9.07 -10.97
C THR A 176 -46.46 7.79 -10.39
N VAL A 177 -46.74 7.80 -9.08
CA VAL A 177 -47.21 6.62 -8.34
C VAL A 177 -48.72 6.47 -8.47
N THR A 178 -49.17 5.23 -8.68
CA THR A 178 -50.57 4.82 -8.84
C THR A 178 -50.91 3.67 -7.88
N ALA A 179 -52.11 3.10 -7.97
CA ALA A 179 -52.49 1.91 -7.20
C ALA A 179 -51.70 0.65 -7.58
N ASP A 180 -51.02 0.62 -8.74
CA ASP A 180 -50.18 -0.49 -9.18
C ASP A 180 -48.84 -0.52 -8.39
N PRO A 181 -48.51 -1.62 -7.68
CA PRO A 181 -47.22 -1.78 -7.00
C PRO A 181 -45.99 -1.58 -7.89
N ALA A 182 -46.07 -1.84 -9.20
CA ALA A 182 -44.95 -1.63 -10.11
C ALA A 182 -44.55 -0.13 -10.21
N SER A 183 -45.51 0.77 -10.00
CA SER A 183 -45.24 2.22 -10.00
C SER A 183 -44.46 2.66 -8.75
N VAL A 184 -44.62 1.98 -7.61
CA VAL A 184 -43.83 2.22 -6.38
C VAL A 184 -42.36 1.90 -6.65
N THR A 185 -42.07 0.69 -7.14
CA THR A 185 -40.70 0.28 -7.47
C THR A 185 -40.04 1.22 -8.49
N ALA A 186 -40.79 1.70 -9.48
CA ALA A 186 -40.28 2.66 -10.45
C ALA A 186 -39.96 4.02 -9.80
N ALA A 187 -40.81 4.50 -8.88
CA ALA A 187 -40.62 5.76 -8.18
C ALA A 187 -39.47 5.69 -7.15
N GLU A 188 -39.29 4.59 -6.42
CA GLU A 188 -38.14 4.38 -5.53
C GLU A 188 -36.79 4.45 -6.28
N LEU A 189 -36.75 3.98 -7.55
CA LEU A 189 -35.58 4.16 -8.40
C LEU A 189 -35.34 5.62 -8.79
N LEU A 190 -36.42 6.39 -9.02
CA LEU A 190 -36.34 7.84 -9.25
C LEU A 190 -35.86 8.57 -7.99
N THR A 191 -36.33 8.18 -6.79
CA THR A 191 -35.82 8.67 -5.51
C THR A 191 -34.32 8.44 -5.39
N ALA A 192 -33.86 7.20 -5.61
CA ALA A 192 -32.45 6.87 -5.52
C ALA A 192 -31.58 7.66 -6.51
N GLN A 193 -32.14 8.01 -7.67
CA GLN A 193 -31.49 8.89 -8.63
C GLN A 193 -31.47 10.35 -8.17
N ALA A 194 -32.57 10.87 -7.63
CA ALA A 194 -32.64 12.23 -7.11
C ALA A 194 -31.65 12.48 -5.96
N VAL A 195 -31.47 11.49 -5.07
CA VAL A 195 -30.48 11.55 -3.99
C VAL A 195 -29.07 11.66 -4.56
N LYS A 196 -28.73 10.80 -5.52
CA LYS A 196 -27.45 10.78 -6.23
C LYS A 196 -27.15 12.10 -6.92
N ASP A 197 -28.13 12.66 -7.61
CA ASP A 197 -27.98 13.95 -8.31
C ASP A 197 -27.77 15.11 -7.32
N THR A 198 -28.36 15.02 -6.13
CA THR A 198 -28.24 16.06 -5.09
C THR A 198 -26.90 16.02 -4.36
N ILE A 199 -26.38 14.83 -4.04
CA ILE A 199 -25.12 14.70 -3.26
C ILE A 199 -23.86 14.60 -4.11
N GLY A 200 -24.01 14.63 -5.44
CA GLY A 200 -22.94 14.37 -6.38
C GLY A 200 -22.70 12.86 -6.54
N GLY A 201 -22.90 12.36 -7.76
CA GLY A 201 -22.64 10.95 -8.11
C GLY A 201 -23.83 10.20 -8.69
N GLY A 202 -23.99 10.26 -10.01
CA GLY A 202 -24.84 9.38 -10.83
C GLY A 202 -24.02 8.61 -11.89
N THR A 203 -24.70 7.92 -12.82
CA THR A 203 -24.05 7.48 -14.07
C THR A 203 -23.92 8.68 -14.99
N GLY A 204 -22.74 9.32 -15.00
CA GLY A 204 -22.47 10.46 -15.87
C GLY A 204 -22.40 10.08 -17.34
N THR A 205 -22.29 11.09 -18.18
CA THR A 205 -22.08 11.01 -19.62
C THR A 205 -20.62 10.68 -19.92
N THR A 206 -20.39 9.85 -20.94
CA THR A 206 -19.06 9.66 -21.51
C THR A 206 -18.88 10.57 -22.72
N PHE A 207 -17.89 11.46 -22.61
CA PHE A 207 -17.50 12.43 -23.62
C PHE A 207 -16.25 11.96 -24.38
N THR A 208 -16.14 12.37 -25.65
CA THR A 208 -14.93 12.17 -26.47
C THR A 208 -14.48 13.51 -27.03
N LEU A 209 -13.21 13.88 -26.83
CA LEU A 209 -12.61 15.06 -27.46
C LEU A 209 -12.31 14.75 -28.93
N LEU A 210 -12.73 15.64 -29.84
CA LEU A 210 -12.69 15.37 -31.29
C LEU A 210 -11.59 16.14 -32.03
N ASP A 211 -11.33 17.40 -31.66
CA ASP A 211 -10.35 18.25 -32.35
C ASP A 211 -9.65 19.26 -31.38
N ASN A 212 -8.50 19.79 -31.77
CA ASN A 212 -7.73 20.78 -30.99
C ASN A 212 -8.58 21.99 -30.56
N GLY A 213 -8.35 22.46 -29.34
CA GLY A 213 -9.16 23.52 -28.73
C GLY A 213 -10.57 23.08 -28.35
N ALA A 214 -10.78 21.79 -28.03
CA ALA A 214 -12.06 21.31 -27.52
C ALA A 214 -12.42 22.00 -26.20
N VAL A 215 -13.69 22.36 -26.02
CA VAL A 215 -14.19 23.00 -24.79
C VAL A 215 -15.30 22.14 -24.22
N LEU A 216 -15.17 21.74 -22.96
CA LEU A 216 -16.16 20.99 -22.23
C LEU A 216 -16.31 21.52 -20.80
N THR A 217 -17.44 22.17 -20.53
CA THR A 217 -17.81 22.69 -19.21
C THR A 217 -19.30 22.46 -18.96
N ALA A 218 -19.81 22.89 -17.80
CA ALA A 218 -21.25 22.90 -17.53
C ALA A 218 -22.09 23.80 -18.46
N ALA A 219 -21.45 24.74 -19.18
CA ALA A 219 -22.13 25.72 -20.03
C ALA A 219 -21.69 25.68 -21.50
N ALA A 220 -20.61 24.97 -21.83
CA ALA A 220 -20.04 24.93 -23.17
C ALA A 220 -19.65 23.51 -23.57
N ASN A 221 -20.07 23.11 -24.77
CA ASN A 221 -19.63 21.90 -25.44
C ASN A 221 -19.26 22.29 -26.87
N SER A 222 -17.99 22.14 -27.24
CA SER A 222 -17.48 22.44 -28.58
C SER A 222 -16.37 21.47 -28.94
N LYS A 223 -16.47 20.86 -30.12
CA LYS A 223 -15.55 19.80 -30.59
C LYS A 223 -15.48 18.60 -29.65
N VAL A 224 -16.61 18.28 -29.02
CA VAL A 224 -16.80 17.15 -28.11
C VAL A 224 -18.05 16.37 -28.52
N ALA A 225 -18.01 15.05 -28.41
CA ALA A 225 -19.18 14.18 -28.54
C ALA A 225 -19.59 13.62 -27.17
N PRO A 226 -20.88 13.42 -26.88
CA PRO A 226 -22.02 13.85 -27.70
C PRO A 226 -22.20 15.38 -27.69
N GLU A 227 -22.65 15.94 -28.81
CA GLU A 227 -22.95 17.37 -28.95
C GLU A 227 -24.17 17.75 -28.09
N GLY A 228 -24.15 18.95 -27.51
CA GLY A 228 -25.27 19.46 -26.70
C GLY A 228 -25.43 18.81 -25.32
N LYS A 229 -24.45 18.03 -24.86
CA LYS A 229 -24.34 17.52 -23.49
C LYS A 229 -23.19 18.21 -22.76
N PHE A 230 -23.27 18.31 -21.44
CA PHE A 230 -22.35 19.11 -20.63
C PHE A 230 -21.87 18.29 -19.43
N LEU A 231 -20.70 18.64 -18.89
CA LEU A 231 -20.29 18.12 -17.58
C LEU A 231 -21.30 18.55 -16.52
N SER A 232 -21.53 17.67 -15.57
CA SER A 232 -22.61 17.72 -14.60
C SER A 232 -22.07 17.43 -13.20
N THR A 233 -22.96 17.25 -12.22
CA THR A 233 -22.59 16.79 -10.86
C THR A 233 -22.61 15.25 -10.74
N ALA A 234 -22.72 14.55 -11.86
CA ALA A 234 -22.65 13.09 -11.92
C ALA A 234 -21.25 12.65 -12.32
N ASN A 235 -20.88 11.38 -12.06
CA ASN A 235 -19.55 10.87 -12.40
C ASN A 235 -19.38 10.73 -13.93
N ASP A 236 -19.01 11.81 -14.58
CA ASP A 236 -18.77 11.95 -16.00
C ASP A 236 -17.40 11.36 -16.38
N LYS A 237 -17.27 10.99 -17.65
CA LYS A 237 -16.01 10.46 -18.20
C LYS A 237 -15.64 11.26 -19.43
N VAL A 238 -14.39 11.64 -19.54
CA VAL A 238 -13.86 12.30 -20.74
C VAL A 238 -12.77 11.42 -21.33
N SER A 239 -12.88 11.10 -22.62
CA SER A 239 -11.89 10.29 -23.33
C SER A 239 -11.23 11.08 -24.46
N ALA A 240 -9.90 11.05 -24.50
CA ALA A 240 -9.09 11.66 -25.54
C ALA A 240 -8.09 10.62 -26.08
N LEU A 241 -8.42 10.03 -27.24
CA LEU A 241 -7.56 9.06 -27.95
C LEU A 241 -6.20 9.64 -28.34
N THR A 242 -6.13 10.95 -28.53
CA THR A 242 -4.92 11.76 -28.49
C THR A 242 -5.33 13.03 -27.77
N PHE A 243 -4.59 13.44 -26.75
CA PHE A 243 -4.92 14.66 -26.03
C PHE A 243 -4.65 15.87 -26.93
N LEU A 244 -5.68 16.70 -27.06
CA LEU A 244 -5.74 17.73 -28.09
C LEU A 244 -5.27 19.06 -27.49
N ASN A 245 -4.32 19.71 -28.17
CA ASN A 245 -3.67 20.89 -27.64
C ASN A 245 -4.68 22.05 -27.49
N GLY A 246 -4.55 22.84 -26.42
CA GLY A 246 -5.44 23.96 -26.12
C GLY A 246 -6.85 23.58 -25.68
N SER A 247 -7.13 22.31 -25.37
CA SER A 247 -8.44 21.90 -24.85
C SER A 247 -8.67 22.48 -23.44
N PHE A 248 -9.90 22.93 -23.17
CA PHE A 248 -10.36 23.45 -21.89
C PHE A 248 -11.47 22.57 -21.32
N ILE A 249 -11.22 21.98 -20.15
CA ILE A 249 -12.16 21.07 -19.47
C ILE A 249 -12.36 21.59 -18.05
N GLN A 250 -13.61 21.84 -17.67
CA GLN A 250 -13.96 22.32 -16.34
C GLN A 250 -15.21 21.60 -15.85
N ASP A 251 -15.02 20.73 -14.87
CA ASP A 251 -16.13 20.09 -14.16
C ASP A 251 -16.80 21.12 -13.20
N PRO A 252 -18.14 21.27 -13.20
CA PRO A 252 -18.84 22.13 -12.24
C PRO A 252 -18.77 21.67 -10.79
N SER A 253 -18.45 20.41 -10.53
CA SER A 253 -18.45 19.77 -9.22
C SER A 253 -17.03 19.53 -8.71
N THR A 254 -16.90 19.15 -7.44
CA THR A 254 -15.64 18.63 -6.86
C THR A 254 -15.93 17.45 -5.92
N SER A 255 -17.17 16.96 -5.89
CA SER A 255 -17.70 15.99 -4.93
C SER A 255 -17.96 14.62 -5.52
N ASP A 256 -18.12 14.55 -6.84
CA ASP A 256 -18.23 13.36 -7.67
C ASP A 256 -16.83 12.81 -8.02
N ASN A 257 -16.79 11.90 -8.99
CA ASN A 257 -15.61 11.12 -9.38
C ASN A 257 -15.42 11.15 -10.88
N ASP A 258 -15.25 12.35 -11.44
CA ASP A 258 -15.00 12.52 -12.85
C ASP A 258 -13.64 11.94 -13.25
N VAL A 259 -13.62 11.32 -14.44
CA VAL A 259 -12.41 10.68 -14.97
C VAL A 259 -12.09 11.18 -16.37
N LEU A 260 -10.93 11.81 -16.53
CA LEU A 260 -10.34 12.10 -17.83
C LEU A 260 -9.30 11.05 -18.18
N THR A 261 -9.43 10.43 -19.36
CA THR A 261 -8.42 9.53 -19.96
C THR A 261 -7.81 10.18 -21.19
N ALA A 262 -6.48 10.24 -21.25
CA ALA A 262 -5.76 11.02 -22.25
C ALA A 262 -4.48 10.33 -22.74
N GLN A 263 -4.40 10.04 -24.03
CA GLN A 263 -3.14 9.58 -24.64
C GLN A 263 -2.31 10.79 -25.12
N ILE A 264 -1.07 10.90 -24.65
CA ILE A 264 -0.15 11.98 -25.00
C ILE A 264 0.82 11.47 -26.08
N VAL A 265 0.90 12.17 -27.22
CA VAL A 265 1.76 11.77 -28.36
C VAL A 265 2.90 12.77 -28.65
N GLY A 266 2.79 14.00 -28.15
CA GLY A 266 3.80 15.05 -28.27
C GLY A 266 3.76 15.94 -27.04
N PHE A 267 4.09 17.22 -27.17
CA PHE A 267 3.93 18.19 -26.09
C PHE A 267 2.47 18.66 -25.98
N VAL A 268 1.91 18.61 -24.77
CA VAL A 268 0.59 19.19 -24.46
C VAL A 268 0.63 20.04 -23.18
N GLY A 269 -0.04 21.19 -23.24
CA GLY A 269 -0.33 22.05 -22.09
C GLY A 269 -1.84 22.09 -21.84
N PRO A 270 -2.42 21.14 -21.09
CA PRO A 270 -3.85 21.10 -20.81
C PRO A 270 -4.30 22.31 -19.97
N ASN A 271 -5.57 22.70 -20.12
CA ASN A 271 -6.25 23.54 -19.15
C ASN A 271 -7.43 22.75 -18.57
N ILE A 272 -7.23 22.17 -17.39
CA ILE A 272 -8.18 21.26 -16.72
C ILE A 272 -8.43 21.77 -15.31
N GLU A 273 -9.70 21.92 -14.95
CA GLU A 273 -10.11 22.29 -13.60
C GLU A 273 -11.15 21.28 -13.07
N ASN A 274 -11.03 20.98 -11.77
CA ASN A 274 -11.96 20.19 -10.96
C ASN A 274 -12.07 18.69 -11.26
N ILE A 275 -11.66 18.21 -12.44
CA ILE A 275 -11.67 16.76 -12.75
C ILE A 275 -10.90 15.95 -11.69
N GLU A 276 -11.57 15.03 -11.00
CA GLU A 276 -10.98 14.29 -9.89
C GLU A 276 -9.80 13.42 -10.28
N THR A 277 -9.96 12.64 -11.34
CA THR A 277 -8.96 11.66 -11.76
C THR A 277 -8.55 11.91 -13.20
N ILE A 278 -7.27 12.19 -13.40
CA ILE A 278 -6.68 12.37 -14.72
C ILE A 278 -5.71 11.22 -15.00
N GLN A 279 -5.96 10.48 -16.07
CA GLN A 279 -5.18 9.32 -16.50
C GLN A 279 -4.46 9.59 -17.80
N PHE A 280 -3.13 9.66 -17.74
CA PHE A 280 -2.27 9.82 -18.90
C PHE A 280 -1.75 8.47 -19.41
N SER A 281 -1.63 8.34 -20.74
CA SER A 281 -0.87 7.30 -21.41
C SER A 281 0.11 7.95 -22.38
N GLY A 282 1.41 7.74 -22.22
CA GLY A 282 2.42 8.42 -23.04
C GLY A 282 2.87 7.61 -24.27
N ALA A 283 3.29 8.30 -25.33
CA ALA A 283 4.06 7.75 -26.44
C ALA A 283 5.55 8.12 -26.30
N ALA A 284 6.43 7.48 -27.06
CA ALA A 284 7.85 7.83 -27.04
C ALA A 284 8.08 9.33 -27.34
N GLY A 285 8.73 10.03 -26.41
CA GLY A 285 9.01 11.48 -26.51
C GLY A 285 7.81 12.39 -26.17
N ALA A 286 6.71 11.84 -25.66
CA ALA A 286 5.55 12.60 -25.22
C ALA A 286 5.83 13.39 -23.93
N SER A 287 5.26 14.59 -23.84
CA SER A 287 5.38 15.43 -22.65
C SER A 287 4.09 16.17 -22.31
N VAL A 288 3.81 16.31 -21.02
CA VAL A 288 2.63 17.03 -20.50
C VAL A 288 3.02 18.00 -19.41
N ALA A 289 2.55 19.25 -19.50
CA ALA A 289 2.75 20.26 -18.46
C ALA A 289 1.56 20.28 -17.49
N LEU A 290 1.82 20.18 -16.19
CA LEU A 290 0.76 20.17 -15.16
C LEU A 290 0.36 21.57 -14.68
N VAL A 291 1.04 22.64 -15.13
CA VAL A 291 0.76 24.02 -14.70
C VAL A 291 -0.67 24.48 -14.96
N GLY A 292 -1.33 23.96 -16.00
CA GLY A 292 -2.71 24.28 -16.34
C GLY A 292 -3.75 23.34 -15.73
N ILE A 293 -3.35 22.45 -14.82
CA ILE A 293 -4.25 21.53 -14.12
C ILE A 293 -4.46 22.04 -12.70
N SER A 294 -5.72 22.16 -12.27
CA SER A 294 -6.08 22.59 -10.91
C SER A 294 -7.10 21.66 -10.25
N LYS A 295 -6.92 21.43 -8.94
CA LYS A 295 -7.84 20.69 -8.05
C LYS A 295 -8.08 19.21 -8.41
N ALA A 296 -7.24 18.63 -9.29
CA ALA A 296 -7.27 17.19 -9.50
C ALA A 296 -6.92 16.46 -8.19
N LYS A 297 -7.71 15.44 -7.82
CA LYS A 297 -7.44 14.60 -6.64
C LYS A 297 -6.35 13.57 -6.95
N GLN A 298 -6.30 13.07 -8.18
CA GLN A 298 -5.36 12.06 -8.63
C GLN A 298 -4.85 12.35 -10.05
N VAL A 299 -3.52 12.30 -10.21
CA VAL A 299 -2.86 12.32 -11.52
C VAL A 299 -2.15 10.99 -11.71
N GLN A 300 -2.60 10.22 -12.69
CA GLN A 300 -2.17 8.84 -12.93
C GLN A 300 -1.45 8.72 -14.27
N VAL A 301 -0.40 7.91 -14.30
CA VAL A 301 0.22 7.44 -15.54
C VAL A 301 -0.06 5.94 -15.67
N VAL A 302 -0.79 5.59 -16.72
CA VAL A 302 -1.30 4.23 -16.92
C VAL A 302 -0.30 3.38 -17.70
N LYS A 303 0.34 3.94 -18.72
CA LYS A 303 1.28 3.23 -19.59
C LYS A 303 2.12 4.18 -20.44
N GLY A 304 3.22 3.65 -20.98
CA GLY A 304 4.04 4.32 -21.98
C GLY A 304 4.98 5.37 -21.41
N ASP A 305 5.92 5.80 -22.24
CA ASP A 305 6.94 6.78 -21.86
C ASP A 305 6.31 8.16 -21.73
N LEU A 306 6.62 8.90 -20.66
CA LEU A 306 6.05 10.22 -20.44
C LEU A 306 7.00 11.14 -19.67
N THR A 307 7.21 12.34 -20.21
CA THR A 307 7.80 13.45 -19.45
C THR A 307 6.69 14.30 -18.84
N ILE A 308 6.72 14.48 -17.52
CA ILE A 308 5.79 15.35 -16.79
C ILE A 308 6.53 16.62 -16.37
N ILE A 309 6.10 17.75 -16.91
CA ILE A 309 6.65 19.08 -16.61
C ILE A 309 5.83 19.70 -15.48
N ASP A 310 6.53 20.30 -14.52
CA ASP A 310 5.99 20.80 -13.25
C ASP A 310 5.33 19.68 -12.43
N ALA A 311 6.02 18.54 -12.39
CA ALA A 311 5.58 17.34 -11.69
C ALA A 311 5.39 17.55 -10.18
N ASN A 312 6.01 18.57 -9.59
CA ASN A 312 5.87 18.94 -8.18
C ASN A 312 4.51 19.58 -7.82
N ASN A 313 3.61 19.78 -8.79
CA ASN A 313 2.24 20.25 -8.54
C ASN A 313 1.30 19.14 -8.02
N TYR A 314 1.59 17.87 -8.31
CA TYR A 314 0.76 16.74 -7.94
C TYR A 314 1.60 15.52 -7.57
N ALA A 315 1.08 14.67 -6.67
CA ALA A 315 1.62 13.33 -6.55
C ALA A 315 1.25 12.53 -7.81
N ILE A 316 2.24 11.86 -8.40
CA ILE A 316 2.08 11.09 -9.63
C ILE A 316 1.87 9.62 -9.29
N ASP A 317 0.72 9.07 -9.65
CA ASP A 317 0.39 7.67 -9.44
C ASP A 317 0.83 6.84 -10.65
N LEU A 318 1.85 6.00 -10.49
CA LEU A 318 2.14 4.94 -11.45
C LEU A 318 1.21 3.75 -11.19
N VAL A 319 0.28 3.53 -12.12
CA VAL A 319 -0.77 2.51 -11.97
C VAL A 319 -0.19 1.09 -12.06
N ALA A 320 -0.89 0.12 -11.47
CA ALA A 320 -0.54 -1.29 -11.54
C ALA A 320 -0.24 -1.75 -12.99
N GLY A 321 0.89 -2.41 -13.19
CA GLY A 321 1.37 -2.87 -14.49
C GLY A 321 2.14 -1.83 -15.31
N TYR A 322 2.37 -0.62 -14.78
CA TYR A 322 3.23 0.36 -15.45
C TYR A 322 4.65 -0.19 -15.63
N ALA A 323 5.18 -0.10 -16.84
CA ALA A 323 6.42 -0.75 -17.29
C ALA A 323 7.15 0.10 -18.35
N SER A 324 7.25 1.41 -18.13
CA SER A 324 7.82 2.36 -19.11
C SER A 324 8.64 3.45 -18.42
N ASN A 325 9.20 4.38 -19.20
CA ASN A 325 10.05 5.43 -18.66
C ASN A 325 9.22 6.66 -18.23
N LEU A 326 9.29 7.02 -16.94
CA LEU A 326 8.78 8.29 -16.44
C LEU A 326 9.95 9.28 -16.29
N THR A 327 9.81 10.47 -16.87
CA THR A 327 10.72 11.59 -16.61
C THR A 327 9.96 12.70 -15.91
N LEU A 328 10.45 13.13 -14.76
CA LEU A 328 9.90 14.24 -14.00
C LEU A 328 10.75 15.48 -14.29
N GLN A 329 10.12 16.58 -14.66
CA GLN A 329 10.81 17.84 -14.93
C GLN A 329 10.21 18.95 -14.08
N GLU A 330 11.06 19.79 -13.51
CA GLU A 330 10.64 21.01 -12.81
C GLU A 330 11.00 22.25 -13.64
N THR A 331 10.09 23.24 -13.69
CA THR A 331 10.43 24.58 -14.23
C THR A 331 10.46 25.66 -13.15
N VAL A 332 9.94 25.34 -11.95
CA VAL A 332 9.94 26.20 -10.77
C VAL A 332 10.28 25.37 -9.54
N GLY A 333 11.11 25.93 -8.65
CA GLY A 333 11.56 25.24 -7.46
C GLY A 333 10.65 25.42 -6.24
N GLY A 334 11.05 24.81 -5.12
CA GLY A 334 10.47 25.01 -3.80
C GLY A 334 9.47 23.94 -3.34
N LYS A 335 9.40 22.79 -4.03
CA LYS A 335 8.55 21.65 -3.64
C LYS A 335 9.24 20.33 -3.99
N ASP A 336 9.07 19.33 -3.13
CA ASP A 336 9.49 17.96 -3.42
C ASP A 336 8.54 17.29 -4.42
N LEU A 337 9.06 16.33 -5.18
CA LEU A 337 8.27 15.47 -6.06
C LEU A 337 7.77 14.25 -5.29
N THR A 338 6.62 13.72 -5.70
CA THR A 338 6.08 12.48 -5.15
C THR A 338 5.60 11.58 -6.27
N VAL A 339 6.07 10.33 -6.26
CA VAL A 339 5.61 9.25 -7.14
C VAL A 339 5.07 8.12 -6.27
N ASN A 340 3.79 7.81 -6.40
CA ASN A 340 3.20 6.63 -5.77
C ASN A 340 3.36 5.43 -6.70
N LEU A 341 4.02 4.37 -6.22
CA LEU A 341 4.18 3.11 -6.94
C LEU A 341 3.03 2.17 -6.55
N LYS A 342 2.04 2.01 -7.44
CA LYS A 342 0.84 1.18 -7.19
C LYS A 342 0.93 -0.20 -7.88
N GLY A 343 2.14 -0.75 -8.01
CA GLY A 343 2.37 -2.08 -8.58
C GLY A 343 3.04 -2.05 -9.96
N THR A 344 4.09 -1.24 -10.08
CA THR A 344 4.94 -1.19 -11.28
C THR A 344 5.64 -2.53 -11.52
N THR A 345 5.93 -2.84 -12.78
CA THR A 345 6.64 -4.08 -13.17
C THR A 345 7.97 -3.76 -13.86
N ALA A 346 8.79 -4.78 -14.10
CA ALA A 346 10.02 -4.65 -14.87
C ALA A 346 9.75 -3.93 -16.21
N GLY A 347 10.63 -2.99 -16.56
CA GLY A 347 10.44 -2.00 -17.62
C GLY A 347 10.22 -0.58 -17.11
N ALA A 348 9.76 -0.41 -15.86
CA ALA A 348 9.53 0.90 -15.25
C ALA A 348 10.84 1.58 -14.81
N SER A 349 11.03 2.85 -15.18
CA SER A 349 12.13 3.69 -14.68
C SER A 349 11.64 5.09 -14.32
N ILE A 350 12.40 5.78 -13.47
CA ILE A 350 12.09 7.15 -13.04
C ILE A 350 13.37 8.00 -13.12
N THR A 351 13.36 9.01 -13.98
CA THR A 351 14.41 10.04 -14.02
C THR A 351 13.83 11.38 -13.59
N ALA A 352 14.63 12.20 -12.92
CA ALA A 352 14.23 13.54 -12.53
C ALA A 352 15.24 14.58 -13.02
N ASP A 353 14.73 15.53 -13.78
CA ASP A 353 15.42 16.73 -14.27
C ASP A 353 14.96 17.91 -13.39
N LEU A 354 15.66 18.13 -12.28
CA LEU A 354 15.25 19.01 -11.19
C LEU A 354 15.73 20.45 -11.42
N PHE A 355 14.91 21.43 -11.06
CA PHE A 355 15.28 22.84 -11.19
C PHE A 355 16.04 23.35 -9.96
N ASP A 356 15.69 22.84 -8.79
CA ASP A 356 16.32 23.16 -7.51
C ASP A 356 16.65 21.89 -6.71
N LYS A 357 17.19 22.09 -5.50
CA LYS A 357 17.51 21.00 -4.58
C LYS A 357 16.21 20.48 -3.96
N SER A 358 15.72 19.37 -4.49
CA SER A 358 14.45 18.77 -4.07
C SER A 358 14.58 17.27 -3.90
N LYS A 359 13.67 16.68 -3.12
CA LYS A 359 13.59 15.24 -2.97
C LYS A 359 12.62 14.66 -3.99
N VAL A 360 12.90 13.44 -4.43
CA VAL A 360 11.93 12.62 -5.15
C VAL A 360 11.45 11.52 -4.21
N ASN A 361 10.24 11.68 -3.69
CA ASN A 361 9.61 10.71 -2.79
C ASN A 361 9.00 9.57 -3.60
N LEU A 362 9.51 8.34 -3.41
CA LEU A 362 8.94 7.11 -3.95
C LEU A 362 8.09 6.46 -2.86
N VAL A 363 6.77 6.53 -3.00
CA VAL A 363 5.83 5.98 -2.02
C VAL A 363 5.29 4.66 -2.54
N VAL A 364 5.77 3.55 -1.96
CA VAL A 364 5.43 2.20 -2.39
C VAL A 364 4.08 1.79 -1.79
N LYS A 365 3.04 1.73 -2.63
CA LYS A 365 1.65 1.42 -2.24
C LYS A 365 1.22 -0.01 -2.58
N ALA A 366 1.94 -0.66 -3.50
CA ALA A 366 1.82 -2.08 -3.83
C ALA A 366 3.21 -2.63 -4.17
N ASP A 367 3.38 -3.95 -4.13
CA ASP A 367 4.66 -4.58 -4.48
C ASP A 367 5.09 -4.16 -5.89
N SER A 368 6.29 -3.61 -5.99
CA SER A 368 6.71 -2.84 -7.16
C SER A 368 8.12 -3.22 -7.60
N VAL A 369 8.33 -3.19 -8.92
CA VAL A 369 9.65 -3.33 -9.54
C VAL A 369 9.94 -2.07 -10.34
N LEU A 370 11.14 -1.54 -10.16
CA LEU A 370 11.74 -0.53 -11.02
C LEU A 370 12.95 -1.18 -11.70
N SER A 371 12.91 -1.24 -13.02
CA SER A 371 14.02 -1.72 -13.84
C SER A 371 13.85 -1.18 -15.25
N ASN A 372 14.85 -0.46 -15.77
CA ASN A 372 14.76 0.07 -17.13
C ASN A 372 14.79 -1.08 -18.16
N ALA A 373 13.85 -1.08 -19.10
CA ALA A 373 13.84 -2.05 -20.20
C ALA A 373 15.09 -1.94 -21.09
N ASP A 374 15.66 -0.74 -21.21
CA ASP A 374 16.95 -0.49 -21.84
C ASP A 374 18.05 -0.48 -20.77
N THR A 375 18.77 -1.59 -20.64
CA THR A 375 19.83 -1.77 -19.62
C THR A 375 21.04 -0.84 -19.81
N THR A 376 21.09 -0.06 -20.90
CA THR A 376 22.11 0.97 -21.10
C THR A 376 21.74 2.30 -20.45
N LYS A 377 20.48 2.44 -19.99
CA LYS A 377 19.95 3.63 -19.34
C LYS A 377 19.77 3.41 -17.84
N ASP A 378 19.60 4.52 -17.13
CA ASP A 378 19.33 4.51 -15.70
C ASP A 378 17.90 4.06 -15.40
N THR A 379 17.77 3.24 -14.36
CA THR A 379 16.51 2.91 -13.73
C THR A 379 16.04 4.04 -12.82
N LEU A 380 16.99 4.65 -12.12
CA LEU A 380 16.80 5.84 -11.29
C LEU A 380 17.89 6.87 -11.57
N SER A 381 17.50 8.12 -11.81
CA SER A 381 18.46 9.21 -12.03
C SER A 381 18.01 10.53 -11.39
N LEU A 382 18.95 11.24 -10.76
CA LEU A 382 18.82 12.63 -10.32
C LEU A 382 19.95 13.46 -10.94
N ASP A 383 19.62 14.61 -11.51
CA ASP A 383 20.59 15.50 -12.16
C ASP A 383 21.14 16.62 -11.25
N GLN A 384 20.54 16.82 -10.07
CA GLN A 384 20.95 17.84 -9.11
C GLN A 384 21.69 17.29 -7.88
N THR A 385 22.57 18.14 -7.34
CA THR A 385 23.27 17.94 -6.06
C THR A 385 22.32 18.08 -4.87
N GLU A 386 22.68 17.51 -3.72
CA GLU A 386 21.89 17.54 -2.48
C GLU A 386 20.42 17.13 -2.65
N SER A 387 20.16 16.22 -3.59
CA SER A 387 18.84 15.70 -3.94
C SER A 387 18.80 14.20 -3.67
N ASN A 388 17.70 13.71 -3.10
CA ASN A 388 17.60 12.31 -2.68
C ASN A 388 16.39 11.64 -3.29
N PHE A 389 16.52 10.35 -3.60
CA PHE A 389 15.37 9.47 -3.66
C PHE A 389 15.04 9.04 -2.24
N VAL A 390 13.82 9.34 -1.79
CA VAL A 390 13.33 8.95 -0.47
C VAL A 390 12.24 7.90 -0.64
N ILE A 391 12.48 6.69 -0.14
CA ILE A 391 11.58 5.54 -0.28
C ILE A 391 10.77 5.39 1.00
N THR A 392 9.44 5.29 0.86
CA THR A 392 8.50 5.08 1.97
C THR A 392 7.42 4.09 1.58
N GLY A 393 6.64 3.60 2.54
CA GLY A 393 5.56 2.64 2.32
C GLY A 393 5.77 1.31 3.03
N ASP A 394 4.83 0.40 2.84
CA ASP A 394 4.69 -0.87 3.56
C ASP A 394 4.67 -2.10 2.63
N LYS A 395 5.00 -1.90 1.36
CA LYS A 395 5.03 -2.93 0.32
C LYS A 395 6.42 -3.07 -0.25
N ASN A 396 6.74 -4.20 -0.85
CA ASN A 396 8.10 -4.52 -1.24
C ASN A 396 8.51 -3.73 -2.49
N LEU A 397 9.78 -3.34 -2.55
CA LEU A 397 10.34 -2.65 -3.71
C LEU A 397 11.60 -3.38 -4.19
N THR A 398 11.61 -3.75 -5.45
CA THR A 398 12.83 -4.19 -6.16
C THR A 398 13.30 -3.09 -7.09
N ILE A 399 14.56 -2.70 -7.00
CA ILE A 399 15.24 -1.79 -7.94
C ILE A 399 16.36 -2.59 -8.61
N ASP A 400 16.29 -2.73 -9.92
CA ASP A 400 17.27 -3.50 -10.72
C ASP A 400 17.75 -2.69 -11.91
N GLY A 401 19.05 -2.39 -11.93
CA GLY A 401 19.70 -1.69 -13.03
C GLY A 401 20.55 -0.51 -12.57
N ASN A 402 20.91 0.36 -13.53
CA ASN A 402 21.82 1.46 -13.27
C ASN A 402 21.14 2.56 -12.46
N ILE A 403 21.86 3.14 -11.50
CA ILE A 403 21.40 4.29 -10.71
C ILE A 403 22.46 5.38 -10.80
N THR A 404 22.03 6.60 -11.14
CA THR A 404 22.89 7.79 -11.18
C THR A 404 22.38 8.86 -10.24
N LEU A 405 23.10 9.12 -9.15
CA LEU A 405 22.82 10.22 -8.22
C LEU A 405 23.99 11.21 -8.28
N VAL A 406 23.76 12.39 -8.84
CA VAL A 406 24.82 13.39 -9.05
C VAL A 406 25.30 13.97 -7.72
N ASP A 407 26.38 13.40 -7.19
CA ASP A 407 27.29 13.85 -6.11
C ASP A 407 27.46 12.86 -4.94
N GLY A 408 28.39 13.17 -4.02
CA GLY A 408 28.69 12.33 -2.86
C GLY A 408 27.75 12.50 -1.66
N THR A 409 26.82 13.46 -1.70
CA THR A 409 25.83 13.76 -0.66
C THR A 409 24.48 13.12 -0.92
N ASN A 410 24.12 12.94 -2.19
CA ASN A 410 22.90 12.28 -2.62
C ASN A 410 22.86 10.83 -2.15
N ARG A 411 21.65 10.38 -1.80
CA ARG A 411 21.39 9.03 -1.30
C ARG A 411 20.13 8.43 -1.88
N LEU A 412 20.15 7.11 -1.96
CA LEU A 412 18.95 6.30 -1.95
C LEU A 412 18.58 6.06 -0.48
N ASP A 413 17.53 6.71 0.00
CA ASP A 413 17.16 6.77 1.41
C ASP A 413 15.86 6.00 1.67
N ALA A 414 15.96 4.80 2.21
CA ALA A 414 14.80 4.01 2.62
C ALA A 414 14.56 4.04 4.13
N THR A 415 15.11 4.99 4.89
CA THR A 415 15.07 5.01 6.37
C THR A 415 13.68 4.75 6.96
N ASP A 416 12.63 5.30 6.34
CA ASP A 416 11.24 5.16 6.80
C ASP A 416 10.44 4.04 6.12
N PHE A 417 11.05 3.33 5.20
CA PHE A 417 10.44 2.22 4.48
C PHE A 417 10.26 1.00 5.39
N THR A 418 9.07 0.41 5.36
CA THR A 418 8.73 -0.78 6.17
C THR A 418 8.57 -2.03 5.31
N GLY A 419 8.42 -1.90 3.99
CA GLY A 419 8.54 -3.03 3.07
C GLY A 419 9.99 -3.49 2.94
N LYS A 420 10.21 -4.66 2.33
CA LYS A 420 11.55 -5.12 1.98
C LYS A 420 12.07 -4.38 0.75
N LEU A 421 13.29 -3.86 0.83
CA LEU A 421 14.06 -3.33 -0.28
C LEU A 421 14.98 -4.40 -0.85
N THR A 422 14.89 -4.62 -2.17
CA THR A 422 15.87 -5.40 -2.93
C THR A 422 16.53 -4.50 -3.95
N LEU A 423 17.82 -4.24 -3.80
CA LEU A 423 18.61 -3.41 -4.69
C LEU A 423 19.63 -4.26 -5.45
N ASN A 424 19.46 -4.41 -6.75
CA ASN A 424 20.42 -5.04 -7.66
C ASN A 424 21.09 -3.96 -8.50
N LEU A 425 22.30 -3.56 -8.10
CA LEU A 425 22.96 -2.39 -8.67
C LEU A 425 23.64 -2.74 -10.00
N GLY A 426 23.18 -2.11 -11.07
CA GLY A 426 23.70 -2.30 -12.43
C GLY A 426 25.12 -1.76 -12.62
N LYS A 427 25.76 -2.20 -13.71
CA LYS A 427 27.12 -1.80 -14.10
C LYS A 427 27.19 -0.28 -14.33
N ASN A 428 28.30 0.37 -13.92
CA ASN A 428 28.49 1.82 -14.05
C ASN A 428 27.54 2.71 -13.22
N SER A 429 26.79 2.15 -12.28
CA SER A 429 25.99 2.98 -11.35
C SER A 429 26.87 3.97 -10.60
N PHE A 430 26.38 5.19 -10.44
CA PHE A 430 27.02 6.25 -9.69
C PHE A 430 26.17 6.61 -8.47
N ILE A 431 26.45 5.93 -7.36
CA ILE A 431 25.80 6.12 -6.06
C ILE A 431 26.86 6.13 -4.97
N LYS A 432 26.70 6.99 -3.96
CA LYS A 432 27.65 7.11 -2.84
C LYS A 432 27.07 6.81 -1.48
N GLN A 433 25.75 6.80 -1.35
CA GLN A 433 25.05 6.51 -0.11
C GLN A 433 23.80 5.68 -0.38
N ILE A 434 23.69 4.57 0.33
CA ILE A 434 22.53 3.66 0.32
C ILE A 434 22.10 3.49 1.78
N VAL A 435 20.83 3.72 2.05
CA VAL A 435 20.24 3.50 3.38
C VAL A 435 19.05 2.56 3.21
N GLY A 436 19.11 1.41 3.89
CA GLY A 436 18.03 0.44 4.00
C GLY A 436 16.88 0.91 4.89
N GLY A 437 15.81 0.13 4.87
CA GLY A 437 14.59 0.34 5.62
C GLY A 437 14.57 -0.38 6.96
N LYS A 438 13.36 -0.72 7.39
CA LYS A 438 13.09 -1.32 8.71
C LYS A 438 12.96 -2.85 8.67
N SER A 439 13.06 -3.43 7.49
CA SER A 439 12.85 -4.86 7.20
C SER A 439 14.13 -5.48 6.64
N ASP A 440 14.18 -6.81 6.56
CA ASP A 440 15.32 -7.56 6.04
C ASP A 440 15.61 -7.25 4.55
N ASP A 441 16.54 -6.34 4.30
CA ASP A 441 16.85 -5.84 2.97
C ASP A 441 17.96 -6.64 2.29
N THR A 442 18.07 -6.45 0.98
CA THR A 442 19.06 -7.15 0.16
C THR A 442 19.71 -6.20 -0.82
N PHE A 443 21.04 -6.11 -0.76
CA PHE A 443 21.87 -5.25 -1.61
C PHE A 443 22.84 -6.12 -2.41
N THR A 444 22.73 -6.09 -3.74
CA THR A 444 23.61 -6.84 -4.65
C THR A 444 24.44 -5.86 -5.49
N LEU A 445 25.72 -5.76 -5.18
CA LEU A 445 26.70 -4.87 -5.84
C LEU A 445 27.80 -5.72 -6.49
N THR A 446 27.42 -6.50 -7.51
CA THR A 446 28.29 -7.50 -8.15
C THR A 446 28.51 -7.30 -9.65
N ALA A 447 27.90 -6.25 -10.21
CA ALA A 447 27.93 -5.99 -11.66
C ALA A 447 29.34 -5.60 -12.14
N ASP A 448 30.14 -4.99 -11.26
CA ASP A 448 31.57 -4.75 -11.44
C ASP A 448 32.38 -5.22 -10.22
N ASN A 449 33.69 -5.43 -10.41
CA ASN A 449 34.60 -5.61 -9.28
C ASN A 449 34.66 -4.31 -8.47
N ASN A 450 34.68 -4.41 -7.14
CA ASN A 450 34.85 -3.28 -6.22
C ASN A 450 33.72 -2.23 -6.31
N GLN A 451 32.52 -2.62 -6.73
CA GLN A 451 31.40 -1.68 -6.89
C GLN A 451 30.95 -1.04 -5.56
N ILE A 452 31.23 -1.68 -4.42
CA ILE A 452 30.99 -1.15 -3.07
C ILE A 452 32.02 -0.07 -2.66
N ASP A 453 33.17 0.04 -3.34
CA ASP A 453 34.25 0.92 -2.92
C ASP A 453 33.81 2.39 -2.84
N GLY A 454 33.89 2.93 -1.62
CA GLY A 454 33.54 4.31 -1.32
C GLY A 454 32.03 4.60 -1.21
N VAL A 455 31.18 3.58 -1.35
CA VAL A 455 29.74 3.65 -1.07
C VAL A 455 29.52 3.50 0.43
N ALA A 456 28.87 4.48 1.05
CA ALA A 456 28.37 4.33 2.41
C ALA A 456 27.06 3.56 2.38
N LEU A 457 27.03 2.39 3.00
CA LEU A 457 25.86 1.52 3.05
C LEU A 457 25.47 1.28 4.50
N ASN A 458 24.23 1.59 4.83
CA ASN A 458 23.64 1.29 6.12
C ASN A 458 22.40 0.41 5.89
N GLY A 459 22.40 -0.84 6.36
CA GLY A 459 21.23 -1.72 6.25
C GLY A 459 20.06 -1.30 7.14
N ASN A 460 20.37 -0.56 8.20
CA ASN A 460 19.44 0.02 9.18
C ASN A 460 18.86 -1.04 10.14
N ASN A 461 17.57 -1.34 10.08
CA ASN A 461 16.95 -2.35 10.94
C ASN A 461 16.54 -3.55 10.11
N GLY A 462 16.65 -4.75 10.68
CA GLY A 462 16.36 -6.00 9.98
C GLY A 462 17.57 -6.91 10.05
N ASN A 463 17.50 -8.04 9.35
CA ASN A 463 18.66 -8.86 9.02
C ASN A 463 19.02 -8.59 7.56
N ASP A 464 19.98 -7.70 7.35
CA ASP A 464 20.33 -7.21 6.04
C ASP A 464 21.43 -8.05 5.38
N THR A 465 21.32 -8.22 4.07
CA THR A 465 22.28 -8.98 3.28
C THR A 465 22.94 -8.10 2.21
N LEU A 466 24.28 -8.04 2.24
CA LEU A 466 25.10 -7.42 1.21
C LEU A 466 25.85 -8.49 0.42
N THR A 467 25.58 -8.58 -0.89
CA THR A 467 26.35 -9.42 -1.82
C THR A 467 27.26 -8.55 -2.66
N VAL A 468 28.57 -8.81 -2.62
CA VAL A 468 29.60 -7.98 -3.27
C VAL A 468 30.59 -8.82 -4.06
N LYS A 469 31.22 -8.20 -5.06
CA LYS A 469 32.38 -8.75 -5.75
C LYS A 469 33.57 -7.82 -5.51
N VAL A 470 34.55 -8.25 -4.70
CA VAL A 470 35.69 -7.43 -4.30
C VAL A 470 36.99 -8.14 -4.68
N GLY A 471 37.92 -7.44 -5.33
CA GLY A 471 39.28 -7.90 -5.58
C GLY A 471 40.25 -7.43 -4.49
N ALA A 472 41.41 -6.89 -4.88
CA ALA A 472 42.42 -6.37 -3.95
C ALA A 472 42.10 -4.96 -3.43
N SER A 473 40.90 -4.76 -2.85
CA SER A 473 40.49 -3.47 -2.25
C SER A 473 40.23 -3.62 -0.74
N ALA A 474 41.29 -3.40 0.05
CA ALA A 474 41.26 -3.63 1.49
C ALA A 474 40.20 -2.81 2.24
N ALA A 475 39.89 -1.60 1.75
CA ALA A 475 38.97 -0.65 2.38
C ALA A 475 37.52 -0.74 1.85
N ALA A 476 37.19 -1.80 1.12
CA ALA A 476 35.90 -1.94 0.42
C ALA A 476 34.68 -1.85 1.36
N LEU A 477 34.84 -2.22 2.63
CA LEU A 477 33.76 -2.26 3.62
C LEU A 477 33.81 -1.15 4.69
N ASP A 478 34.75 -0.20 4.60
CA ASP A 478 35.00 0.83 5.64
C ASP A 478 33.77 1.68 5.98
N LYS A 479 32.78 1.73 5.09
CA LYS A 479 31.55 2.53 5.24
C LYS A 479 30.28 1.68 5.25
N VAL A 480 30.41 0.37 5.46
CA VAL A 480 29.28 -0.54 5.64
C VAL A 480 28.95 -0.60 7.13
N THR A 481 27.68 -0.48 7.48
CA THR A 481 27.17 -0.49 8.86
C THR A 481 25.81 -1.19 8.90
N ASN A 482 25.46 -1.79 10.05
CA ASN A 482 24.17 -2.46 10.27
C ASN A 482 23.82 -3.44 9.13
N VAL A 483 24.73 -4.37 8.83
CA VAL A 483 24.50 -5.47 7.89
C VAL A 483 24.92 -6.75 8.58
N GLU A 484 24.03 -7.74 8.63
CA GLU A 484 24.24 -8.98 9.37
C GLU A 484 24.93 -10.05 8.51
N THR A 485 24.79 -9.98 7.19
CA THR A 485 25.38 -10.96 6.26
C THR A 485 26.08 -10.29 5.09
N ILE A 486 27.35 -10.63 4.89
CA ILE A 486 28.12 -10.27 3.69
C ILE A 486 28.48 -11.54 2.92
N ILE A 487 28.04 -11.59 1.66
CA ILE A 487 28.35 -12.68 0.73
C ILE A 487 29.34 -12.16 -0.32
N PHE A 488 30.51 -12.77 -0.36
CA PHE A 488 31.51 -12.49 -1.37
C PHE A 488 31.29 -13.38 -2.61
N LYS A 489 31.24 -12.74 -3.77
CA LYS A 489 31.34 -13.39 -5.08
C LYS A 489 32.74 -13.23 -5.63
N GLU A 490 33.24 -14.32 -6.22
CA GLU A 490 34.61 -14.41 -6.72
C GLU A 490 34.90 -13.32 -7.76
N ALA A 491 35.98 -12.56 -7.53
CA ALA A 491 36.46 -11.55 -8.46
C ALA A 491 37.28 -12.19 -9.61
N THR A 492 37.26 -11.56 -10.78
CA THR A 492 37.87 -12.15 -11.99
C THR A 492 39.40 -12.04 -12.05
N VAL A 493 40.00 -11.07 -11.34
CA VAL A 493 41.39 -10.64 -11.62
C VAL A 493 42.37 -10.87 -10.48
N ALA A 494 41.92 -10.78 -9.22
CA ALA A 494 42.80 -10.81 -8.05
C ALA A 494 42.12 -11.56 -6.90
N ASP A 495 42.93 -12.00 -5.94
CA ASP A 495 42.45 -12.48 -4.65
C ASP A 495 41.77 -11.34 -3.89
N THR A 496 40.85 -11.69 -3.00
CA THR A 496 40.09 -10.72 -2.23
C THR A 496 40.84 -10.37 -0.95
N THR A 497 41.05 -9.10 -0.68
CA THR A 497 41.61 -8.64 0.60
C THR A 497 40.68 -7.63 1.24
N ILE A 498 40.32 -7.86 2.51
CA ILE A 498 39.46 -6.99 3.32
C ILE A 498 40.18 -6.68 4.63
N THR A 499 40.22 -5.41 5.01
CA THR A 499 40.56 -4.96 6.36
C THR A 499 39.32 -4.33 6.96
N THR A 500 38.89 -4.80 8.14
CA THR A 500 37.71 -4.26 8.80
C THR A 500 38.01 -2.96 9.54
N VAL A 501 36.95 -2.29 9.97
CA VAL A 501 36.95 -1.19 10.93
C VAL A 501 35.97 -1.52 12.05
N ASP A 502 36.17 -0.96 13.25
CA ASP A 502 35.33 -1.21 14.45
C ASP A 502 33.86 -0.78 14.30
N THR A 503 33.52 -0.05 13.24
CA THR A 503 32.14 0.37 12.96
C THR A 503 31.38 -0.62 12.07
N LEU A 504 32.06 -1.64 11.54
CA LEU A 504 31.46 -2.59 10.60
C LEU A 504 30.41 -3.45 11.30
N VAL A 505 30.67 -3.88 12.53
CA VAL A 505 29.78 -4.73 13.31
C VAL A 505 29.24 -3.94 14.50
N GLY A 506 27.92 -4.01 14.74
CA GLY A 506 27.33 -3.38 15.92
C GLY A 506 27.79 -4.04 17.22
N ASN A 507 27.82 -3.28 18.31
CA ASN A 507 28.21 -3.78 19.62
C ASN A 507 27.40 -5.01 20.05
N GLY A 508 28.10 -6.12 20.30
CA GLY A 508 27.53 -7.42 20.66
C GLY A 508 26.81 -8.14 19.53
N ALA A 509 26.81 -7.60 18.31
CA ALA A 509 26.25 -8.25 17.13
C ALA A 509 27.24 -9.26 16.53
N THR A 510 26.78 -10.06 15.57
CA THR A 510 27.61 -11.00 14.83
C THR A 510 27.43 -10.77 13.33
N LEU A 511 28.53 -10.53 12.63
CA LEU A 511 28.54 -10.46 11.16
C LEU A 511 28.88 -11.84 10.58
N THR A 512 27.99 -12.34 9.72
CA THR A 512 28.28 -13.53 8.89
C THR A 512 29.00 -13.11 7.62
N VAL A 513 30.16 -13.68 7.38
CA VAL A 513 30.98 -13.47 6.18
C VAL A 513 31.10 -14.79 5.43
N ASP A 514 30.61 -14.82 4.19
CA ASP A 514 30.58 -16.01 3.36
C ASP A 514 31.34 -15.81 2.04
N ALA A 515 32.50 -16.45 1.92
CA ALA A 515 33.27 -16.58 0.68
C ALA A 515 33.32 -18.02 0.15
N SER A 516 32.43 -18.91 0.61
CA SER A 516 32.38 -20.32 0.20
C SER A 516 32.20 -20.53 -1.29
N SER A 517 31.74 -19.50 -2.02
CA SER A 517 31.62 -19.54 -3.49
C SER A 517 32.95 -19.45 -4.24
N PHE A 518 34.08 -19.17 -3.56
CA PHE A 518 35.38 -19.02 -4.18
C PHE A 518 35.99 -20.36 -4.54
N THR A 519 36.38 -20.53 -5.81
CA THR A 519 36.92 -21.81 -6.31
C THR A 519 38.36 -21.70 -6.82
N THR A 520 38.79 -20.50 -7.22
CA THR A 520 40.12 -20.23 -7.80
C THR A 520 40.89 -19.11 -7.11
N LYS A 521 40.21 -18.25 -6.35
CA LYS A 521 40.78 -17.15 -5.55
C LYS A 521 40.77 -17.46 -4.07
N SER A 522 41.65 -16.79 -3.33
CA SER A 522 41.64 -16.77 -1.87
C SER A 522 41.01 -15.51 -1.30
N LEU A 523 40.64 -15.59 -0.02
CA LEU A 523 40.21 -14.51 0.84
C LEU A 523 41.29 -14.25 1.90
N THR A 524 41.73 -13.00 1.99
CA THR A 524 42.41 -12.46 3.16
C THR A 524 41.44 -11.54 3.90
N PHE A 525 40.91 -11.97 5.05
CA PHE A 525 40.00 -11.18 5.87
C PHE A 525 40.68 -10.79 7.19
N LYS A 526 40.87 -9.48 7.41
CA LYS A 526 41.56 -8.95 8.60
C LYS A 526 40.55 -8.28 9.54
N GLY A 527 40.01 -9.06 10.46
CA GLY A 527 38.98 -8.66 11.44
C GLY A 527 39.49 -7.88 12.65
N ALA A 528 40.81 -7.87 12.90
CA ALA A 528 41.41 -7.45 14.18
C ALA A 528 41.13 -5.99 14.63
N ALA A 529 40.54 -5.16 13.77
CA ALA A 529 40.11 -3.81 14.14
C ALA A 529 38.75 -3.79 14.86
N GLU A 530 37.98 -4.86 14.81
CA GLU A 530 36.67 -5.00 15.46
C GLU A 530 36.85 -5.49 16.91
N THR A 531 36.38 -4.69 17.86
CA THR A 531 36.64 -4.88 19.29
C THR A 531 35.38 -5.27 20.09
N ASN A 532 34.20 -5.13 19.49
CA ASN A 532 32.94 -5.18 20.22
C ASN A 532 31.86 -6.04 19.56
N GLY A 533 31.96 -6.33 18.27
CA GLY A 533 31.20 -7.36 17.55
C GLY A 533 31.99 -8.66 17.35
N SER A 534 31.28 -9.71 16.95
CA SER A 534 31.83 -11.02 16.58
C SER A 534 31.70 -11.27 15.07
N PHE A 535 32.50 -12.20 14.55
CA PHE A 535 32.45 -12.70 13.18
C PHE A 535 32.12 -14.19 13.11
N LYS A 536 31.38 -14.55 12.07
CA LYS A 536 31.28 -15.92 11.57
C LYS A 536 31.79 -15.95 10.14
N ILE A 537 33.03 -16.37 9.94
CA ILE A 537 33.75 -16.29 8.67
C ILE A 537 33.86 -17.67 8.04
N THR A 538 33.46 -17.78 6.78
CA THR A 538 33.68 -18.97 5.93
C THR A 538 34.51 -18.59 4.72
N GLY A 539 35.68 -19.20 4.58
CA GLY A 539 36.54 -19.10 3.41
C GLY A 539 36.06 -19.95 2.23
N GLY A 540 36.87 -19.97 1.18
CA GLY A 540 36.65 -20.67 -0.08
C GLY A 540 37.38 -22.01 -0.18
N ALA A 541 37.69 -22.41 -1.41
CA ALA A 541 38.39 -23.67 -1.71
C ALA A 541 39.92 -23.50 -1.91
N LYS A 542 40.48 -22.34 -1.58
CA LYS A 542 41.91 -22.02 -1.69
C LYS A 542 42.44 -21.62 -0.33
N ALA A 543 43.77 -21.56 -0.23
CA ALA A 543 44.46 -21.15 0.98
C ALA A 543 44.04 -19.72 1.39
N ASP A 544 43.24 -19.63 2.45
CA ASP A 544 42.69 -18.39 2.97
C ASP A 544 43.42 -17.92 4.23
N ASP A 545 43.47 -16.61 4.43
CA ASP A 545 44.02 -15.97 5.62
C ASP A 545 42.90 -15.24 6.36
N LEU A 546 42.36 -15.86 7.42
CA LEU A 546 41.21 -15.34 8.16
C LEU A 546 41.63 -14.91 9.56
N THR A 547 41.33 -13.68 9.92
CA THR A 547 41.55 -13.12 11.26
C THR A 547 40.22 -12.62 11.81
N GLY A 548 39.85 -13.07 13.00
CA GLY A 548 38.73 -12.56 13.79
C GLY A 548 39.02 -11.18 14.41
N GLY A 549 38.19 -10.77 15.37
CA GLY A 549 38.29 -9.57 16.21
C GLY A 549 38.57 -9.91 17.68
N ASP A 550 38.12 -9.06 18.60
CA ASP A 550 38.36 -9.26 20.04
C ASP A 550 37.26 -10.05 20.78
N ARG A 551 36.23 -10.50 20.07
CA ARG A 551 35.07 -11.22 20.62
C ARG A 551 35.06 -12.66 20.14
N ALA A 552 34.16 -13.46 20.71
CA ALA A 552 34.05 -14.88 20.37
C ALA A 552 33.65 -15.05 18.90
N ASP A 553 34.60 -15.51 18.10
CA ASP A 553 34.44 -15.66 16.66
C ASP A 553 34.32 -17.11 16.23
N THR A 554 33.82 -17.33 15.02
CA THR A 554 33.77 -18.65 14.39
C THR A 554 34.40 -18.60 13.01
N LEU A 555 35.52 -19.29 12.84
CA LEU A 555 36.31 -19.28 11.62
C LEU A 555 36.30 -20.67 10.97
N THR A 556 35.91 -20.72 9.70
CA THR A 556 35.96 -21.91 8.85
C THR A 556 36.82 -21.60 7.64
N GLY A 557 37.99 -22.24 7.51
CA GLY A 557 38.88 -22.02 6.36
C GLY A 557 38.28 -22.49 5.04
N GLY A 558 37.64 -23.66 5.04
CA GLY A 558 37.10 -24.25 3.82
C GLY A 558 38.07 -25.28 3.27
N GLY A 559 38.48 -25.18 2.01
CA GLY A 559 39.47 -26.09 1.41
C GLY A 559 40.79 -25.38 1.14
N GLY A 560 41.90 -26.13 1.10
CA GLY A 560 43.23 -25.53 0.97
C GLY A 560 43.95 -25.42 2.32
N LEU A 561 45.14 -24.82 2.30
CA LEU A 561 45.98 -24.63 3.48
C LEU A 561 45.67 -23.28 4.10
N ASP A 562 44.78 -23.25 5.07
CA ASP A 562 44.24 -22.00 5.61
C ASP A 562 45.01 -21.54 6.86
N ASN A 563 45.17 -20.23 7.04
CA ASN A 563 45.64 -19.64 8.29
C ASN A 563 44.47 -18.97 9.00
N LEU A 564 44.16 -19.42 10.21
CA LEU A 564 43.10 -18.86 11.06
C LEU A 564 43.72 -18.23 12.30
N THR A 565 43.32 -17.00 12.59
CA THR A 565 43.68 -16.25 13.80
C THR A 565 42.39 -15.84 14.49
N GLY A 566 42.15 -16.31 15.70
CA GLY A 566 40.91 -16.01 16.44
C GLY A 566 40.89 -14.58 16.94
N GLY A 567 41.96 -14.16 17.62
CA GLY A 567 42.09 -12.88 18.29
C GLY A 567 41.93 -13.02 19.80
N LEU A 568 41.12 -12.14 20.39
CA LEU A 568 40.72 -12.25 21.79
C LEU A 568 39.32 -12.87 21.89
N GLY A 569 38.92 -13.28 23.08
CA GLY A 569 37.64 -13.97 23.26
C GLY A 569 37.77 -15.47 23.07
N ASN A 570 36.67 -16.20 23.25
CA ASN A 570 36.68 -17.65 23.12
C ASN A 570 36.28 -18.04 21.70
N ASP A 571 37.25 -18.41 20.87
CA ASP A 571 37.03 -18.60 19.45
C ASP A 571 36.76 -20.06 19.08
N GLN A 572 36.04 -20.25 17.98
CA GLN A 572 35.74 -21.55 17.41
C GLN A 572 36.38 -21.69 16.03
N PHE A 573 37.33 -22.63 15.93
CA PHE A 573 37.95 -23.01 14.67
C PHE A 573 37.27 -24.26 14.13
N VAL A 574 36.43 -24.08 13.10
CA VAL A 574 35.66 -25.16 12.50
C VAL A 574 36.54 -25.92 11.52
N LEU A 575 36.81 -27.17 11.87
CA LEU A 575 37.52 -28.13 11.04
C LEU A 575 36.49 -29.03 10.36
N ASN A 576 36.35 -28.86 9.05
CA ASN A 576 35.32 -29.53 8.27
C ASN A 576 35.87 -30.27 7.04
N GLN A 577 37.18 -30.54 7.00
CA GLN A 577 37.81 -31.27 5.90
C GLN A 577 38.54 -32.53 6.37
N ALA A 578 38.17 -33.66 5.80
CA ALA A 578 38.89 -34.94 5.94
C ALA A 578 39.73 -35.24 4.68
N THR A 579 40.49 -34.26 4.19
CA THR A 579 41.33 -34.40 2.99
C THR A 579 42.75 -33.98 3.30
N ALA A 580 43.73 -34.83 2.97
CA ALA A 580 45.14 -34.51 3.17
C ALA A 580 45.56 -33.29 2.34
N GLY A 581 46.26 -32.33 2.95
CA GLY A 581 46.66 -31.07 2.32
C GLY A 581 45.61 -29.96 2.40
N ASN A 582 44.51 -30.18 3.13
CA ASN A 582 43.55 -29.14 3.54
C ASN A 582 43.64 -28.87 5.05
N ASP A 583 44.82 -29.02 5.65
CA ASP A 583 45.00 -28.73 7.07
C ASP A 583 44.99 -27.24 7.34
N VAL A 584 44.44 -26.89 8.51
CA VAL A 584 44.35 -25.52 8.99
C VAL A 584 45.53 -25.19 9.89
N THR A 585 46.13 -24.02 9.76
CA THR A 585 47.08 -23.47 10.72
C THR A 585 46.38 -22.43 11.60
N ILE A 586 46.22 -22.75 12.88
CA ILE A 586 45.70 -21.83 13.88
C ILE A 586 46.88 -21.09 14.53
N THR A 587 46.93 -19.78 14.37
CA THR A 587 48.11 -18.97 14.68
C THR A 587 48.19 -18.53 16.14
N ASP A 588 47.08 -18.58 16.88
CA ASP A 588 46.98 -17.97 18.22
C ASP A 588 46.18 -18.78 19.26
N PHE A 589 45.79 -20.03 18.95
CA PHE A 589 44.97 -20.88 19.83
C PHE A 589 45.37 -20.80 21.30
N ASN A 590 44.41 -20.50 22.17
CA ASN A 590 44.63 -20.23 23.58
C ASN A 590 43.66 -21.03 24.47
N ILE A 591 44.07 -21.24 25.73
CA ILE A 591 43.36 -22.04 26.74
C ILE A 591 43.29 -21.32 28.09
N ILE A 592 43.43 -19.98 28.07
CA ILE A 592 43.34 -19.15 29.27
C ILE A 592 41.89 -18.70 29.50
N ALA A 593 41.56 -18.37 30.75
CA ALA A 593 40.23 -17.86 31.05
C ALA A 593 39.93 -16.55 30.28
N GLY A 594 38.82 -16.51 29.54
CA GLY A 594 38.42 -15.37 28.71
C GLY A 594 39.03 -15.34 27.30
N ASN A 595 39.95 -16.28 27.00
CA ASN A 595 40.41 -16.61 25.66
C ASN A 595 40.71 -18.12 25.62
N ASN A 596 39.65 -18.91 25.73
CA ASN A 596 39.66 -20.36 25.80
C ASN A 596 39.00 -20.92 24.54
N ASP A 597 39.84 -21.20 23.56
CA ASP A 597 39.45 -21.56 22.20
C ASP A 597 39.02 -23.01 22.08
N ILE A 598 38.34 -23.28 20.97
CA ILE A 598 37.70 -24.55 20.69
C ILE A 598 38.05 -25.01 19.27
N PHE A 599 38.52 -26.25 19.17
CA PHE A 599 38.49 -27.01 17.94
C PHE A 599 37.06 -27.54 17.73
N ALA A 600 36.35 -26.98 16.75
CA ALA A 600 35.01 -27.41 16.37
C ALA A 600 35.09 -28.44 15.23
N LEU A 601 34.84 -29.71 15.55
CA LEU A 601 35.02 -30.84 14.64
C LEU A 601 33.67 -31.15 13.96
N SER A 602 33.59 -31.00 12.63
CA SER A 602 32.35 -31.32 11.91
C SER A 602 32.12 -32.83 11.83
N ASN A 603 30.99 -33.30 12.35
CA ASN A 603 30.65 -34.72 12.29
C ASN A 603 30.31 -35.18 10.86
N ALA A 604 29.89 -34.26 9.98
CA ALA A 604 29.63 -34.55 8.58
C ALA A 604 30.93 -34.79 7.80
N ALA A 605 32.02 -34.10 8.18
CA ALA A 605 33.31 -34.23 7.53
C ALA A 605 34.08 -35.50 7.95
N PHE A 606 33.94 -35.92 9.21
CA PHE A 606 34.76 -36.97 9.81
C PHE A 606 33.97 -38.25 10.06
N ALA A 607 34.21 -39.28 9.25
CA ALA A 607 33.51 -40.55 9.37
C ALA A 607 33.70 -41.21 10.75
N GLY A 608 32.59 -41.54 11.41
CA GLY A 608 32.61 -42.14 12.73
C GLY A 608 32.93 -41.18 13.88
N ALA A 609 33.00 -39.87 13.62
CA ALA A 609 33.00 -38.86 14.67
C ALA A 609 31.73 -38.96 15.54
N PRO A 610 31.78 -38.47 16.80
CA PRO A 610 30.61 -38.47 17.67
C PRO A 610 29.43 -37.66 17.09
N ALA A 611 28.26 -37.81 17.70
CA ALA A 611 27.12 -36.96 17.39
C ALA A 611 27.36 -35.52 17.87
N VAL A 612 26.72 -34.54 17.21
CA VAL A 612 26.69 -33.14 17.66
C VAL A 612 26.22 -33.07 19.12
N GLY A 613 26.95 -32.33 19.95
CA GLY A 613 26.65 -32.19 21.39
C GLY A 613 27.05 -33.38 22.26
N ALA A 614 27.73 -34.41 21.71
CA ALA A 614 28.26 -35.50 22.51
C ALA A 614 29.30 -34.99 23.53
N ALA A 615 29.20 -35.46 24.78
CA ALA A 615 30.21 -35.17 25.79
C ALA A 615 31.53 -35.85 25.41
N LEU A 616 32.56 -35.03 25.21
CA LEU A 616 33.91 -35.49 24.87
C LEU A 616 34.73 -35.76 26.13
N THR A 617 35.66 -36.69 25.99
CA THR A 617 36.67 -37.02 27.01
C THR A 617 38.05 -36.81 26.41
N VAL A 618 38.91 -36.10 27.13
CA VAL A 618 40.28 -35.81 26.69
C VAL A 618 41.25 -36.54 27.61
N SER A 619 42.14 -37.36 27.06
CA SER A 619 43.10 -38.15 27.84
C SER A 619 44.39 -38.44 27.07
N ALA A 620 45.45 -38.81 27.79
CA ALA A 620 46.63 -39.42 27.20
C ALA A 620 46.29 -40.80 26.61
N VAL A 621 47.18 -41.37 25.79
CA VAL A 621 46.99 -42.72 25.22
C VAL A 621 46.93 -43.77 26.34
N ALA A 622 47.82 -43.65 27.31
CA ALA A 622 47.83 -44.50 28.49
C ALA A 622 46.56 -44.28 29.33
N GLY A 623 45.68 -45.28 29.36
CA GLY A 623 44.43 -45.24 30.12
C GLY A 623 43.24 -44.62 29.38
N ALA A 624 43.37 -44.35 28.07
CA ALA A 624 42.27 -43.91 27.24
C ALA A 624 41.12 -44.93 27.21
N THR A 625 39.89 -44.44 27.18
CA THR A 625 38.73 -45.28 26.88
C THR A 625 38.61 -45.46 25.37
N ASN A 626 38.35 -46.69 24.91
CA ASN A 626 38.14 -46.96 23.50
C ASN A 626 36.73 -46.50 23.06
N SER A 627 36.58 -45.22 22.74
CA SER A 627 35.30 -44.59 22.38
C SER A 627 35.51 -43.50 21.34
N ALA A 628 34.53 -43.30 20.45
CA ALA A 628 34.54 -42.18 19.51
C ALA A 628 34.53 -40.81 20.21
N ASN A 629 33.99 -40.75 21.44
CA ASN A 629 33.97 -39.54 22.26
C ASN A 629 35.33 -39.21 22.90
N THR A 630 36.33 -40.07 22.76
CA THR A 630 37.67 -39.84 23.31
C THR A 630 38.53 -39.10 22.29
N ILE A 631 39.18 -38.03 22.75
CA ILE A 631 40.21 -37.28 22.04
C ILE A 631 41.54 -37.59 22.73
N LEU A 632 42.50 -38.15 22.00
CA LEU A 632 43.82 -38.43 22.53
C LEU A 632 44.68 -37.16 22.53
N VAL A 633 45.42 -36.89 23.60
CA VAL A 633 46.37 -35.78 23.69
C VAL A 633 47.67 -36.33 24.27
N ASP A 634 48.69 -36.51 23.44
CA ASP A 634 49.96 -37.13 23.84
C ASP A 634 51.10 -36.76 22.88
N THR A 635 52.32 -37.21 23.17
CA THR A 635 53.46 -37.08 22.26
C THR A 635 53.25 -37.87 20.97
N PHE A 636 53.85 -37.43 19.87
CA PHE A 636 53.77 -38.14 18.58
C PHE A 636 54.16 -39.61 18.69
N ALA A 637 55.19 -39.90 19.48
CA ALA A 637 55.65 -41.27 19.70
C ALA A 637 54.57 -42.12 20.37
N ASN A 638 53.90 -41.61 21.40
CA ASN A 638 52.83 -42.34 22.09
C ASN A 638 51.57 -42.48 21.23
N LEU A 639 51.20 -41.46 20.46
CA LEU A 639 50.04 -41.55 19.55
C LEU A 639 50.21 -42.61 18.46
N THR A 640 51.45 -42.87 18.02
CA THR A 640 51.73 -43.73 16.86
C THR A 640 52.26 -45.12 17.22
N VAL A 641 52.57 -45.38 18.49
CA VAL A 641 53.08 -46.66 19.00
C VAL A 641 51.95 -47.43 19.69
N ASP A 642 51.63 -48.63 19.15
CA ASP A 642 50.80 -49.67 19.77
C ASP A 642 49.30 -49.35 20.04
N GLN A 643 48.53 -49.08 18.98
CA GLN A 643 47.14 -48.59 19.09
C GLN A 643 46.09 -49.65 18.71
N THR A 644 46.23 -50.89 19.18
CA THR A 644 45.13 -51.88 19.07
C THR A 644 43.98 -51.61 20.04
N ALA A 645 44.23 -50.83 21.09
CA ALA A 645 43.27 -50.55 22.16
C ALA A 645 42.37 -49.32 21.90
N THR A 646 42.63 -48.51 20.86
CA THR A 646 41.93 -47.23 20.60
C THR A 646 41.16 -47.21 19.27
N GLY A 647 40.83 -48.35 18.67
CA GLY A 647 40.23 -48.42 17.33
C GLY A 647 38.85 -47.74 17.14
N LEU A 648 38.20 -47.26 18.21
CA LEU A 648 37.00 -46.42 18.15
C LEU A 648 37.27 -44.92 18.28
N VAL A 649 38.48 -44.52 18.70
CA VAL A 649 38.90 -43.12 18.78
C VAL A 649 39.07 -42.56 17.35
N ARG A 650 38.74 -41.30 17.13
CA ARG A 650 38.83 -40.64 15.81
C ARG A 650 39.78 -39.47 15.75
N PHE A 651 40.11 -38.88 16.89
CA PHE A 651 40.91 -37.66 16.93
C PHE A 651 42.06 -37.77 17.94
N GLY A 652 43.21 -37.23 17.56
CA GLY A 652 44.42 -37.25 18.37
C GLY A 652 45.26 -35.99 18.17
N TYR A 653 45.66 -35.34 19.25
CA TYR A 653 46.51 -34.16 19.28
C TYR A 653 47.93 -34.52 19.71
N ASP A 654 48.88 -34.32 18.80
CA ASP A 654 50.30 -34.49 18.99
C ASP A 654 50.91 -33.25 19.65
N THR A 655 51.28 -33.38 20.92
CA THR A 655 51.90 -32.30 21.71
C THR A 655 53.37 -32.06 21.38
N THR A 656 54.01 -32.90 20.56
CA THR A 656 55.42 -32.73 20.15
C THR A 656 55.54 -31.77 18.97
N ASN A 657 54.58 -31.84 18.05
CA ASN A 657 54.57 -31.04 16.83
C ASN A 657 53.39 -30.05 16.74
N ASN A 658 52.54 -30.01 17.78
CA ASN A 658 51.32 -29.19 17.87
C ASN A 658 50.30 -29.47 16.76
N LYS A 659 50.00 -30.75 16.52
CA LYS A 659 49.18 -31.20 15.38
C LYS A 659 47.97 -31.99 15.82
N LEU A 660 46.79 -31.61 15.33
CA LEU A 660 45.55 -32.38 15.48
C LEU A 660 45.33 -33.26 14.26
N PHE A 661 45.09 -34.54 14.50
CA PHE A 661 44.84 -35.54 13.47
C PHE A 661 43.44 -36.11 13.59
N TYR A 662 42.85 -36.44 12.44
CA TYR A 662 41.73 -37.35 12.31
C TYR A 662 42.23 -38.71 11.78
N ASP A 663 41.70 -39.80 12.30
CA ASP A 663 41.94 -41.14 11.79
C ASP A 663 40.66 -41.98 11.81
N ALA A 664 40.30 -42.53 10.65
CA ALA A 664 39.08 -43.31 10.47
C ALA A 664 39.12 -44.65 11.20
N ASP A 665 40.31 -45.26 11.33
CA ASP A 665 40.48 -46.58 11.98
C ASP A 665 40.93 -46.47 13.45
N GLY A 666 41.30 -45.27 13.89
CA GLY A 666 41.67 -44.94 15.27
C GLY A 666 43.02 -45.45 15.77
N ASN A 667 43.86 -46.04 14.89
CA ASN A 667 45.17 -46.56 15.29
C ASN A 667 46.32 -45.55 15.14
N PHE A 668 46.11 -44.43 14.45
CA PHE A 668 47.03 -43.32 14.22
C PHE A 668 48.40 -43.71 13.63
N SER A 669 48.63 -44.97 13.25
CA SER A 669 49.92 -45.49 12.79
C SER A 669 50.14 -45.20 11.30
N ALA A 670 49.08 -45.28 10.51
CA ALA A 670 49.00 -44.95 9.09
C ALA A 670 47.62 -44.37 8.78
N GLY A 671 47.41 -43.81 7.59
CA GLY A 671 46.08 -43.35 7.16
C GLY A 671 45.53 -42.09 7.86
N ARG A 672 46.14 -41.65 8.98
CA ARG A 672 45.82 -40.40 9.66
C ARG A 672 45.91 -39.18 8.72
N ILE A 673 44.99 -38.26 8.91
CA ILE A 673 44.89 -37.00 8.18
C ILE A 673 45.18 -35.87 9.16
N LEU A 674 46.15 -35.02 8.82
CA LEU A 674 46.38 -33.77 9.54
C LEU A 674 45.19 -32.84 9.26
N ILE A 675 44.54 -32.35 10.30
CA ILE A 675 43.38 -31.46 10.16
C ILE A 675 43.63 -30.06 10.73
N ALA A 676 44.50 -29.94 11.73
CA ALA A 676 44.96 -28.65 12.21
C ALA A 676 46.39 -28.67 12.77
N ASN A 677 47.06 -27.54 12.68
CA ASN A 677 48.29 -27.19 13.37
C ASN A 677 47.98 -26.03 14.33
N SER A 678 48.60 -26.01 15.50
CA SER A 678 48.58 -24.84 16.39
C SER A 678 49.97 -24.25 16.50
N ALA A 679 50.11 -22.93 16.37
CA ALA A 679 51.37 -22.25 16.60
C ALA A 679 51.79 -22.29 18.08
N ASN A 680 50.81 -22.34 18.99
CA ASN A 680 51.03 -22.46 20.42
C ASN A 680 51.18 -23.93 20.84
N ALA A 681 52.02 -24.17 21.85
CA ALA A 681 52.14 -25.50 22.44
C ALA A 681 50.91 -25.80 23.31
N LEU A 682 50.21 -26.90 23.01
CA LEU A 682 49.05 -27.36 23.79
C LEU A 682 49.34 -28.74 24.38
N SER A 683 48.89 -28.97 25.61
CA SER A 683 48.96 -30.28 26.27
C SER A 683 48.01 -30.35 27.45
N LEU A 684 47.77 -31.57 27.96
CA LEU A 684 47.01 -31.78 29.20
C LEU A 684 47.59 -30.99 30.38
N ALA A 685 48.93 -30.93 30.47
CA ALA A 685 49.63 -30.22 31.55
C ALA A 685 49.47 -28.70 31.46
N LEU A 686 49.22 -28.17 30.25
CA LEU A 686 48.95 -26.76 30.02
C LEU A 686 47.47 -26.40 30.16
N GLY A 687 46.59 -27.40 30.34
CA GLY A 687 45.16 -27.19 30.55
C GLY A 687 44.27 -27.56 29.37
N LEU A 688 44.81 -28.11 28.28
CA LEU A 688 44.01 -28.60 27.15
C LEU A 688 43.09 -29.73 27.65
N ASN A 689 41.78 -29.53 27.53
CA ASN A 689 40.78 -30.45 28.07
C ASN A 689 39.51 -30.48 27.21
N ALA A 690 38.47 -31.19 27.66
CA ALA A 690 37.24 -31.38 26.89
C ALA A 690 36.52 -30.07 26.52
N SER A 691 36.71 -28.97 27.25
CA SER A 691 36.13 -27.66 26.89
C SER A 691 36.72 -27.05 25.63
N ASN A 692 37.88 -27.54 25.16
CA ASN A 692 38.56 -27.04 23.96
C ASN A 692 38.20 -27.83 22.69
N PHE A 693 37.24 -28.74 22.80
CA PHE A 693 36.76 -29.54 21.68
C PHE A 693 35.24 -29.56 21.69
N THR A 694 34.64 -29.44 20.51
CA THR A 694 33.21 -29.65 20.33
C THR A 694 32.95 -30.35 19.02
N ILE A 695 31.79 -30.99 18.92
CA ILE A 695 31.31 -31.58 17.68
C ILE A 695 30.21 -30.68 17.10
N VAL A 696 30.40 -30.24 15.86
CA VAL A 696 29.45 -29.41 15.10
C VAL A 696 28.88 -30.19 13.92
N ALA A 697 27.80 -29.67 13.33
CA ALA A 697 27.10 -30.27 12.20
C ALA A 697 27.89 -30.22 10.89
#